data_AF-A0A321LWK4-F1
#
_entry.id   AF-A0A321LWK4-F1
#
_cell.length_a   1.000
_cell.length_b   1.000
_cell.length_c   1.000
_cell.angle_alpha   90.00
_cell.angle_beta   90.00
_cell.angle_gamma   90.00
#
_symmetry.space_group_name_H-M   'P 1'
#
loop_
_entity.id
_entity.type
_entity.pdbx_description
1 polymer ?
#
loop_
_entity_poly.entity_id
_entity_poly.type
_entity_poly.pdbx_seq_one_letter_code
_entity_poly.pdbx_strand_id
1 'polypeptide(L)'
;MTTPRDDMKSTLASMPASFHADRTELLELLLKKGILYASPTQPICSPDGRSGRWMLNSLAFTLEPHGAELTARCLLPLLEHFDGRQLATYGLIGVPILQSIILQSRGRYRGLLVRKEAKGHGAMRVIEGEINPYEPVILVDDSIASGNSFWKGCEHLENAGLRVEGGVCLVHFGWEFGIADALERGFHMETLFDLYQDIMPYLEGEPKPIFNPSQAFPPLNWSTSQAPDGLHPAHLARLALLEFLTTGTLLRPPVRLDRSYDSSGGAWVSIRSHSNIQVRHARDGFWCFPGDQQWPAAESVLRAVLLTAQHLPQGSEGRTLVDSSHIAVTFFSELEECTVGQLDNDQYGIVVGSRERAGVMGGALPRMPGIGSEFRQFQHARLTNGKLKSFEPFVIHRHGVTKHVEPGATWQPTGVPSPAKPLPCDDPKVCGPIAARARDIAIAQLLGVPETTQPLSAKALPQGADFLFVTIYLWGRLRGCMGLEISSMHGDEELRGLVLSALHDERFKHVQASSPEAVAAGISLLSDGSNMGEVSPDEVIRYVISGRQMLQVSQGKRSGMLLPFWAARESVAREAYPLEVIDKAGITRPPYFWERFDCTTWLADAEGASQMEGAFRRLPDEYEDLELPFHLARLYANYLLNHQRRDGTFYESYEPFGNRLRQGGNLPRLAHAAWVLARAARVLTDPRIHTAAERTIAYLLQCMKLDRLEVWLERGQDLPSVSEIAFLILALCQLPKGDHRRSQVRGLAETLWTSIGQHGYIPLSA
;
A
#
# COMPACT_ATOMS: atom_id res chain seq x y z
N MET A 1 17.18 -10.50 7.65
CA MET A 1 16.06 -9.99 6.84
C MET A 1 14.85 -10.69 7.39
N THR A 2 13.93 -9.95 8.00
CA THR A 2 12.71 -10.51 8.57
C THR A 2 11.90 -11.11 7.42
N THR A 3 11.84 -12.43 7.42
CA THR A 3 10.69 -13.20 6.99
C THR A 3 9.40 -12.39 7.17
N PRO A 4 8.43 -12.39 6.22
CA PRO A 4 7.10 -11.90 6.55
C PRO A 4 6.68 -12.65 7.80
N ARG A 5 6.59 -11.94 8.92
CA ARG A 5 6.31 -12.56 10.21
C ARG A 5 5.05 -13.38 10.03
N ASP A 6 5.13 -14.67 10.34
CA ASP A 6 3.93 -15.48 10.52
C ASP A 6 3.01 -14.66 11.43
N ASP A 7 1.74 -14.54 11.04
CA ASP A 7 0.82 -13.93 11.98
C ASP A 7 0.83 -14.76 13.27
N MET A 8 0.71 -14.09 14.41
CA MET A 8 0.83 -14.72 15.72
C MET A 8 -0.08 -15.95 15.89
N LYS A 9 -1.20 -16.00 15.15
CA LYS A 9 -2.10 -17.15 15.10
C LYS A 9 -1.44 -18.37 14.48
N SER A 10 -0.76 -18.22 13.35
CA SER A 10 0.02 -19.28 12.71
C SER A 10 1.06 -19.84 13.68
N THR A 11 1.81 -18.96 14.35
CA THR A 11 2.81 -19.34 15.36
C THR A 11 2.18 -20.17 16.48
N LEU A 12 1.12 -19.67 17.12
CA LEU A 12 0.46 -20.38 18.22
C LEU A 12 -0.18 -21.70 17.77
N ALA A 13 -0.72 -21.78 16.56
CA ALA A 13 -1.34 -22.99 16.02
C ALA A 13 -0.33 -24.10 15.68
N SER A 14 0.92 -23.74 15.44
CA SER A 14 2.00 -24.70 15.16
C SER A 14 2.57 -25.39 16.41
N MET A 15 2.19 -24.94 17.60
CA MET A 15 2.73 -25.40 18.88
C MET A 15 2.30 -26.84 19.22
N PRO A 16 3.09 -27.58 20.03
CA PRO A 16 2.76 -28.97 20.37
C PRO A 16 1.49 -29.08 21.23
N ALA A 17 0.84 -30.25 21.21
CA ALA A 17 -0.38 -30.50 21.99
C ALA A 17 -0.23 -30.21 23.49
N SER A 18 0.96 -30.42 24.07
CA SER A 18 1.26 -30.07 25.46
C SER A 18 1.18 -28.57 25.73
N PHE A 19 1.68 -27.74 24.79
CA PHE A 19 1.53 -26.29 24.88
C PHE A 19 0.06 -25.88 24.84
N HIS A 20 -0.73 -26.47 23.94
CA HIS A 20 -2.15 -26.15 23.86
C HIS A 20 -2.90 -26.54 25.14
N ALA A 21 -2.59 -27.69 25.75
CA ALA A 21 -3.16 -28.08 27.04
C ALA A 21 -2.81 -27.06 28.14
N ASP A 22 -1.54 -26.67 28.26
CA ASP A 22 -1.08 -25.67 29.23
C ASP A 22 -1.71 -24.29 28.98
N ARG A 23 -1.82 -23.88 27.72
CA ARG A 23 -2.47 -22.63 27.32
C ARG A 23 -3.95 -22.60 27.68
N THR A 24 -4.68 -23.70 27.45
CA THR A 24 -6.09 -23.83 27.83
C THR A 24 -6.26 -23.75 29.34
N GLU A 25 -5.46 -24.49 30.11
CA GLU A 25 -5.53 -24.46 31.57
C GLU A 25 -5.18 -23.07 32.14
N LEU A 26 -4.18 -22.40 31.56
CA LEU A 26 -3.82 -21.03 31.95
C LEU A 26 -4.94 -20.03 31.61
N LEU A 27 -5.63 -20.19 30.47
CA LEU A 27 -6.78 -19.36 30.11
C LEU A 27 -7.92 -19.54 31.10
N GLU A 28 -8.25 -20.77 31.50
CA GLU A 28 -9.26 -21.04 32.53
C GLU A 28 -8.91 -20.37 33.86
N LEU A 29 -7.63 -20.42 34.26
CA LEU A 29 -7.15 -19.76 35.47
C LEU A 29 -7.25 -18.23 35.37
N LEU A 30 -6.89 -17.66 34.21
CA LEU A 30 -7.01 -16.23 33.93
C LEU A 30 -8.47 -15.78 33.95
N LEU A 31 -9.40 -16.51 33.33
CA LEU A 31 -10.82 -16.18 33.34
C LEU A 31 -11.41 -16.26 34.76
N LYS A 32 -10.96 -17.23 35.55
CA LYS A 32 -11.44 -17.43 36.92
C LYS A 32 -10.91 -16.41 37.92
N LYS A 33 -9.66 -15.97 37.79
CA LYS A 33 -8.96 -15.15 38.81
C LYS A 33 -8.36 -13.85 38.28
N GLY A 34 -7.98 -13.83 37.01
CA GLY A 34 -7.23 -12.76 36.37
C GLY A 34 -8.06 -11.56 35.92
N ILE A 35 -9.39 -11.56 36.12
CA ILE A 35 -10.25 -10.43 35.79
C ILE A 35 -10.81 -9.81 37.07
N LEU A 36 -10.41 -8.57 37.34
CA LEU A 36 -10.94 -7.79 38.46
C LEU A 36 -12.07 -6.89 37.96
N TYR A 37 -13.29 -7.07 38.47
CA TYR A 37 -14.44 -6.24 38.14
C TYR A 37 -14.56 -5.04 39.07
N ALA A 38 -14.97 -3.90 38.52
CA ALA A 38 -15.21 -2.70 39.31
C ALA A 38 -16.40 -2.89 40.26
N SER A 39 -16.28 -2.36 41.47
CA SER A 39 -17.37 -2.32 42.46
C SER A 39 -17.42 -0.94 43.13
N PRO A 40 -18.51 -0.59 43.83
CA PRO A 40 -18.58 0.67 44.57
C PRO A 40 -17.45 0.89 45.59
N THR A 41 -16.84 -0.20 46.08
CA THR A 41 -15.73 -0.17 47.05
C THR A 41 -14.36 -0.38 46.41
N GLN A 42 -14.33 -0.76 45.13
CA GLN A 42 -13.12 -0.98 44.35
C GLN A 42 -13.34 -0.44 42.93
N PRO A 43 -13.35 0.90 42.77
CA PRO A 43 -13.44 1.51 41.45
C PRO A 43 -12.18 1.19 40.64
N ILE A 44 -12.36 0.98 39.34
CA ILE A 44 -11.26 0.83 38.40
C ILE A 44 -11.22 2.09 37.56
N CYS A 45 -10.05 2.73 37.49
CA CYS A 45 -9.85 3.94 36.72
C CYS A 45 -8.66 3.77 35.78
N SER A 46 -8.81 4.23 34.53
CA SER A 46 -7.69 4.37 33.60
C SER A 46 -6.77 5.52 34.03
N PRO A 47 -5.54 5.59 33.50
CA PRO A 47 -4.58 6.66 33.83
C PRO A 47 -5.08 8.08 33.58
N ASP A 48 -6.06 8.26 32.69
CA ASP A 48 -6.72 9.53 32.38
C ASP A 48 -8.00 9.80 33.18
N GLY A 49 -8.27 8.96 34.20
CA GLY A 49 -9.38 9.14 35.15
C GLY A 49 -10.73 8.60 34.71
N ARG A 50 -10.83 7.95 33.54
CA ARG A 50 -12.09 7.30 33.12
C ARG A 50 -12.36 6.02 33.92
N SER A 51 -13.62 5.80 34.32
CA SER A 51 -14.01 4.57 35.00
C SER A 51 -14.01 3.37 34.04
N GLY A 52 -13.35 2.28 34.43
CA GLY A 52 -13.36 0.99 33.74
C GLY A 52 -14.33 0.00 34.38
N ARG A 53 -14.85 -0.95 33.59
CA ARG A 53 -15.73 -2.04 34.07
C ARG A 53 -14.94 -3.16 34.75
N TRP A 54 -13.76 -3.43 34.24
CA TRP A 54 -12.85 -4.46 34.72
C TRP A 54 -11.40 -4.08 34.36
N MET A 55 -10.43 -4.76 34.97
CA MET A 55 -9.01 -4.70 34.59
C MET A 55 -8.37 -6.09 34.68
N LEU A 56 -7.32 -6.30 33.90
CA LEU A 56 -6.48 -7.49 34.06
C LEU A 56 -5.76 -7.42 35.42
N ASN A 57 -5.87 -8.50 36.19
CA ASN A 57 -5.20 -8.69 37.46
C ASN A 57 -4.37 -9.98 37.41
N SER A 58 -3.33 -9.98 36.57
CA SER A 58 -2.46 -11.13 36.35
C SER A 58 -1.78 -11.64 37.63
N LEU A 59 -1.53 -10.75 38.60
CA LEU A 59 -0.95 -11.10 39.91
C LEU A 59 -1.82 -12.07 40.72
N ALA A 60 -3.14 -12.10 40.48
CA ALA A 60 -4.06 -13.02 41.17
C ALA A 60 -3.80 -14.50 40.87
N PHE A 61 -3.06 -14.81 39.80
CA PHE A 61 -2.66 -16.18 39.47
C PHE A 61 -1.15 -16.35 39.29
N THR A 62 -0.43 -15.32 38.83
CA THR A 62 1.04 -15.41 38.64
C THR A 62 1.82 -15.43 39.95
N LEU A 63 1.21 -15.04 41.09
CA LEU A 63 1.79 -15.22 42.43
C LEU A 63 1.44 -16.56 43.08
N GLU A 64 0.66 -17.41 42.41
CA GLU A 64 0.39 -18.77 42.86
C GLU A 64 1.36 -19.76 42.18
N PRO A 65 1.86 -20.80 42.87
CA PRO A 65 2.84 -21.72 42.29
C PRO A 65 2.40 -22.32 40.94
N HIS A 66 1.14 -22.75 40.84
CA HIS A 66 0.59 -23.35 39.63
C HIS A 66 0.44 -22.35 38.48
N GLY A 67 -0.06 -21.14 38.76
CA GLY A 67 -0.23 -20.11 37.72
C GLY A 67 1.10 -19.54 37.23
N ALA A 68 2.08 -19.38 38.14
CA ALA A 68 3.48 -19.11 37.81
C ALA A 68 4.08 -20.20 36.92
N GLU A 69 3.84 -21.48 37.27
CA GLU A 69 4.37 -22.62 36.54
C GLU A 69 3.84 -22.66 35.10
N LEU A 70 2.52 -22.61 34.93
CA LEU A 70 1.84 -22.59 33.63
C LEU A 70 2.27 -21.40 32.78
N THR A 71 2.35 -20.21 33.39
CA THR A 71 2.80 -18.99 32.71
C THR A 71 4.16 -19.17 32.05
N ALA A 72 5.14 -19.70 32.78
CA ALA A 72 6.47 -19.92 32.23
C ALA A 72 6.49 -21.03 31.16
N ARG A 73 5.75 -22.13 31.35
CA ARG A 73 5.65 -23.20 30.34
C ARG A 73 5.08 -22.69 29.02
N CYS A 74 4.12 -21.77 29.07
CA CYS A 74 3.55 -21.16 27.87
C CYS A 74 4.44 -20.08 27.24
N LEU A 75 5.16 -19.28 28.03
CA LEU A 75 5.99 -18.20 27.46
C LEU A 75 7.37 -18.67 26.99
N LEU A 76 7.91 -19.77 27.53
CA LEU A 76 9.21 -20.29 27.15
C LEU A 76 9.34 -20.61 25.65
N PRO A 77 8.39 -21.32 25.00
CA PRO A 77 8.43 -21.57 23.56
C PRO A 77 8.42 -20.28 22.73
N LEU A 78 7.62 -19.28 23.13
CA LEU A 78 7.56 -17.99 22.43
C LEU A 78 8.89 -17.24 22.53
N LEU A 79 9.56 -17.32 23.68
CA LEU A 79 10.87 -16.72 23.87
C LEU A 79 11.96 -17.38 23.00
N GLU A 80 11.76 -18.59 22.49
CA GLU A 80 12.75 -19.25 21.62
C GLU A 80 12.84 -18.62 20.23
N HIS A 81 11.86 -17.80 19.84
CA HIS A 81 11.88 -17.04 18.59
C HIS A 81 12.74 -15.78 18.66
N PHE A 82 13.25 -15.43 19.83
CA PHE A 82 14.17 -14.31 20.02
C PHE A 82 15.62 -14.81 20.09
N ASP A 83 16.54 -13.98 19.61
CA ASP A 83 17.98 -14.20 19.75
C ASP A 83 18.44 -13.99 21.20
N GLY A 84 17.83 -13.01 21.88
CA GLY A 84 18.20 -12.54 23.21
C GLY A 84 17.97 -13.54 24.33
N ARG A 85 18.87 -13.54 25.30
CA ARG A 85 18.81 -14.38 26.52
C ARG A 85 18.71 -13.57 27.81
N GLN A 86 18.65 -12.25 27.69
CA GLN A 86 18.49 -11.33 28.80
C GLN A 86 17.05 -10.82 28.82
N LEU A 87 16.29 -11.20 29.84
CA LEU A 87 14.90 -10.80 30.03
C LEU A 87 14.85 -9.58 30.94
N ALA A 88 13.96 -8.63 30.65
CA ALA A 88 13.73 -7.47 31.50
C ALA A 88 12.24 -7.27 31.76
N THR A 89 11.86 -6.70 32.91
CA THR A 89 10.48 -6.22 33.12
C THR A 89 10.50 -4.80 33.67
N TYR A 90 9.50 -4.00 33.30
CA TYR A 90 9.36 -2.62 33.73
C TYR A 90 8.26 -2.50 34.81
N GLY A 91 8.65 -2.16 36.04
CA GLY A 91 7.74 -2.13 37.17
C GLY A 91 7.62 -3.49 37.87
N LEU A 92 6.48 -3.73 38.52
CA LEU A 92 6.30 -4.85 39.46
C LEU A 92 5.47 -6.01 38.92
N ILE A 93 4.58 -5.74 37.96
CA ILE A 93 3.56 -6.72 37.53
C ILE A 93 4.20 -7.91 36.81
N GLY A 94 5.15 -7.68 35.91
CA GLY A 94 5.85 -8.75 35.21
C GLY A 94 6.92 -9.50 36.02
N VAL A 95 7.19 -9.12 37.28
CA VAL A 95 8.24 -9.76 38.11
C VAL A 95 7.99 -11.25 38.37
N PRO A 96 6.78 -11.69 38.77
CA PRO A 96 6.51 -13.12 38.97
C PRO A 96 6.63 -13.92 37.67
N ILE A 97 6.22 -13.32 36.54
CA ILE A 97 6.33 -13.92 35.20
C ILE A 97 7.81 -14.15 34.86
N LEU A 98 8.61 -13.07 34.94
CA LEU A 98 10.06 -13.09 34.70
C LEU A 98 10.76 -14.16 35.55
N GLN A 99 10.49 -14.19 36.86
CA GLN A 99 11.14 -15.12 37.77
C GLN A 99 10.75 -16.58 37.46
N SER A 100 9.49 -16.82 37.10
CA SER A 100 8.99 -18.15 36.75
C SER A 100 9.69 -18.68 35.49
N ILE A 101 9.87 -17.82 34.48
CA ILE A 101 10.60 -18.15 33.26
C ILE A 101 12.05 -18.49 33.59
N ILE A 102 12.74 -17.65 34.36
CA ILE A 102 14.16 -17.88 34.72
C ILE A 102 14.32 -19.23 35.41
N LEU A 103 13.47 -19.54 36.40
CA LEU A 103 13.52 -20.80 37.14
C LEU A 103 13.34 -22.02 36.24
N GLN A 104 12.39 -21.96 35.30
CA GLN A 104 12.09 -23.08 34.41
C GLN A 104 12.99 -23.16 33.17
N SER A 105 13.67 -22.08 32.83
CA SER A 105 14.54 -22.00 31.65
C SER A 105 15.79 -22.89 31.71
N ARG A 106 16.05 -23.53 32.85
CA ARG A 106 17.24 -24.36 33.11
C ARG A 106 18.56 -23.64 32.80
N GLY A 107 18.60 -22.33 33.11
CA GLY A 107 19.78 -21.49 32.92
C GLY A 107 19.90 -20.84 31.53
N ARG A 108 18.91 -21.01 30.65
CA ARG A 108 18.88 -20.34 29.33
C ARG A 108 18.71 -18.83 29.46
N TYR A 109 17.86 -18.36 30.38
CA TYR A 109 17.52 -16.95 30.53
C TYR A 109 18.00 -16.35 31.86
N ARG A 110 18.36 -15.06 31.84
CA ARG A 110 18.68 -14.24 33.02
C ARG A 110 17.77 -13.01 33.08
N GLY A 111 17.58 -12.44 34.27
CA GLY A 111 16.63 -11.36 34.51
C GLY A 111 17.26 -10.01 34.87
N LEU A 112 16.64 -8.95 34.37
CA LEU A 112 16.84 -7.56 34.76
C LEU A 112 15.51 -6.99 35.28
N LEU A 113 15.60 -6.10 36.27
CA LEU A 113 14.45 -5.33 36.76
C LEU A 113 14.65 -3.85 36.43
N VAL A 114 13.74 -3.29 35.65
CA VAL A 114 13.74 -1.87 35.29
C VAL A 114 12.75 -1.13 36.19
N ARG A 115 13.26 -0.22 37.01
CA ARG A 115 12.46 0.60 37.92
C ARG A 115 11.87 1.79 37.18
N LYS A 116 10.71 2.27 37.64
CA LYS A 116 10.11 3.53 37.12
C LYS A 116 10.94 4.75 37.47
N GLU A 117 11.61 4.72 38.62
CA GLU A 117 12.45 5.79 39.14
C GLU A 117 13.73 5.19 39.74
N ALA A 118 14.83 5.95 39.69
CA ALA A 118 16.08 5.59 40.34
C ALA A 118 15.87 5.43 41.86
N LYS A 119 16.71 4.63 42.52
CA LYS A 119 16.68 4.56 44.00
C LYS A 119 17.13 5.92 44.56
N GLY A 120 16.40 6.45 45.54
CA GLY A 120 16.79 7.69 46.24
C GLY A 120 18.01 7.54 47.16
N HIS A 121 18.49 6.31 47.37
CA HIS A 121 19.68 5.99 48.17
C HIS A 121 20.31 4.65 47.72
N GLY A 122 21.54 4.35 48.11
CA GLY A 122 22.25 3.13 47.71
C GLY A 122 22.91 3.23 46.33
N ALA A 123 22.83 2.17 45.50
CA ALA A 123 23.46 2.17 44.17
C ALA A 123 22.81 3.14 43.16
N MET A 124 21.67 3.73 43.49
CA MET A 124 20.91 4.71 42.67
C MET A 124 20.67 4.28 41.21
N ARG A 125 20.68 2.97 40.93
CA ARG A 125 20.48 2.42 39.59
C ARG A 125 18.99 2.35 39.25
N VAL A 126 18.70 2.51 37.96
CA VAL A 126 17.37 2.29 37.37
C VAL A 126 17.18 0.83 36.95
N ILE A 127 18.27 0.15 36.57
CA ILE A 127 18.29 -1.25 36.16
C ILE A 127 19.01 -2.08 37.23
N GLU A 128 18.36 -3.13 37.71
CA GLU A 128 18.92 -4.12 38.64
C GLU A 128 19.16 -5.44 37.90
N GLY A 129 20.14 -6.22 38.38
CA GLY A 129 20.57 -7.48 37.76
C GLY A 129 21.98 -7.39 37.17
N GLU A 130 22.48 -8.53 36.69
CA GLU A 130 23.78 -8.61 36.00
C GLU A 130 23.57 -8.29 34.52
N ILE A 131 24.04 -7.12 34.09
CA ILE A 131 23.88 -6.65 32.71
C ILE A 131 24.96 -7.27 31.82
N ASN A 132 24.54 -7.95 30.76
CA ASN A 132 25.38 -8.28 29.62
C ASN A 132 25.13 -7.28 28.47
N PRO A 133 26.10 -6.42 28.11
CA PRO A 133 25.92 -5.42 27.06
C PRO A 133 25.94 -5.99 25.63
N TYR A 134 26.37 -7.24 25.46
CA TYR A 134 26.44 -7.91 24.16
C TYR A 134 25.21 -8.78 23.87
N GLU A 135 24.33 -8.95 24.86
CA GLU A 135 23.12 -9.76 24.76
C GLU A 135 21.90 -8.86 24.52
N PRO A 136 21.10 -9.12 23.47
CA PRO A 136 19.84 -8.42 23.27
C PRO A 136 18.88 -8.65 24.45
N VAL A 137 18.08 -7.63 24.75
CA VAL A 137 17.10 -7.65 25.83
C VAL A 137 15.69 -7.89 25.29
N ILE A 138 14.95 -8.78 25.94
CA ILE A 138 13.53 -9.04 25.67
C ILE A 138 12.73 -8.53 26.88
N LEU A 139 11.78 -7.64 26.64
CA LEU A 139 10.87 -7.19 27.69
C LEU A 139 9.77 -8.24 27.94
N VAL A 140 9.49 -8.51 29.20
CA VAL A 140 8.44 -9.44 29.65
C VAL A 140 7.43 -8.67 30.49
N ASP A 141 6.16 -8.73 30.09
CA ASP A 141 5.06 -8.10 30.82
C ASP A 141 3.79 -8.96 30.84
N ASP A 142 2.79 -8.58 31.63
CA ASP A 142 1.51 -9.29 31.62
C ASP A 142 0.64 -8.90 30.42
N SER A 143 0.74 -7.66 29.95
CA SER A 143 -0.12 -7.15 28.91
C SER A 143 0.46 -5.96 28.18
N ILE A 144 0.06 -5.81 26.92
CA ILE A 144 0.36 -4.62 26.12
C ILE A 144 -0.93 -4.09 25.50
N ALA A 145 -1.29 -2.86 25.90
CA ALA A 145 -2.36 -2.05 25.31
C ALA A 145 -1.77 -0.88 24.50
N SER A 146 -1.65 0.30 25.11
CA SER A 146 -1.02 1.49 24.51
C SER A 146 0.47 1.33 24.19
N GLY A 147 1.16 0.39 24.86
CA GLY A 147 2.62 0.24 24.80
C GLY A 147 3.40 1.20 25.71
N ASN A 148 2.75 2.09 26.47
CA ASN A 148 3.45 3.09 27.28
C ASN A 148 4.48 2.50 28.28
N SER A 149 4.14 1.40 28.95
CA SER A 149 5.06 0.71 29.87
C SER A 149 6.22 0.06 29.13
N PHE A 150 5.93 -0.60 28.00
CA PHE A 150 6.93 -1.19 27.12
C PHE A 150 7.94 -0.13 26.65
N TRP A 151 7.47 1.01 26.15
CA TRP A 151 8.33 2.09 25.67
C TRP A 151 9.22 2.71 26.73
N LYS A 152 8.71 2.91 27.96
CA LYS A 152 9.54 3.39 29.08
C LYS A 152 10.60 2.36 29.47
N GLY A 153 10.26 1.08 29.42
CA GLY A 153 11.21 -0.02 29.57
C GLY A 153 12.32 0.05 28.53
N CYS A 154 11.95 0.15 27.24
CA CYS A 154 12.91 0.31 26.14
C CYS A 154 13.82 1.51 26.34
N GLU A 155 13.25 2.69 26.63
CA GLU A 155 13.99 3.92 26.84
C GLU A 155 15.04 3.77 27.95
N HIS A 156 14.70 3.18 29.09
CA HIS A 156 15.67 2.96 30.16
C HIS A 156 16.78 1.99 29.78
N LEU A 157 16.45 0.90 29.07
CA LEU A 157 17.41 -0.10 28.62
C LEU A 157 18.36 0.46 27.54
N GLU A 158 17.81 1.15 26.55
CA GLU A 158 18.57 1.78 25.45
C GLU A 158 19.47 2.92 25.96
N ASN A 159 18.98 3.74 26.90
CA ASN A 159 19.80 4.76 27.57
C ASN A 159 20.95 4.16 28.39
N ALA A 160 20.84 2.89 28.80
CA ALA A 160 21.93 2.14 29.43
C ALA A 160 22.88 1.46 28.42
N GLY A 161 22.68 1.70 27.12
CA GLY A 161 23.50 1.13 26.04
C GLY A 161 23.11 -0.29 25.62
N LEU A 162 21.93 -0.77 26.04
CA LEU A 162 21.45 -2.11 25.70
C LEU A 162 20.62 -2.07 24.42
N ARG A 163 20.75 -3.12 23.60
CA ARG A 163 19.88 -3.34 22.44
C ARG A 163 18.62 -4.07 22.91
N VAL A 164 17.46 -3.47 22.73
CA VAL A 164 16.18 -4.15 22.97
C VAL A 164 15.73 -4.81 21.66
N GLU A 165 15.51 -6.11 21.71
CA GLU A 165 15.04 -6.88 20.55
C GLU A 165 13.53 -6.80 20.37
N GLY A 166 12.80 -6.73 21.49
CA GLY A 166 11.36 -6.87 21.47
C GLY A 166 10.77 -7.16 22.84
N GLY A 167 9.59 -7.78 22.84
CA GLY A 167 8.98 -8.24 24.08
C GLY A 167 7.94 -9.33 23.92
N VAL A 168 7.64 -9.97 25.03
CA VAL A 168 6.61 -10.99 25.18
C VAL A 168 5.60 -10.57 26.25
N CYS A 169 4.31 -10.77 26.00
CA CYS A 169 3.30 -10.57 27.03
C CYS A 169 2.22 -11.66 27.07
N LEU A 170 1.55 -11.81 28.22
CA LEU A 170 0.44 -12.77 28.33
C LEU A 170 -0.75 -12.35 27.48
N VAL A 171 -1.16 -11.07 27.52
CA VAL A 171 -2.38 -10.59 26.86
C VAL A 171 -2.13 -9.41 25.94
N HIS A 172 -2.45 -9.57 24.66
CA HIS A 172 -2.54 -8.49 23.68
C HIS A 172 -3.90 -7.76 23.79
N PHE A 173 -3.85 -6.47 24.10
CA PHE A 173 -5.01 -5.58 24.07
C PHE A 173 -5.04 -4.84 22.72
N GLY A 174 -5.57 -5.50 21.69
CA GLY A 174 -5.57 -5.02 20.28
C GLY A 174 -6.46 -3.82 19.97
N TRP A 175 -6.94 -3.08 20.97
CA TRP A 175 -7.78 -1.88 20.79
C TRP A 175 -6.98 -0.57 20.70
N GLU A 176 -5.68 -0.59 21.02
CA GLU A 176 -4.76 0.53 20.78
C GLU A 176 -3.64 0.13 19.80
N PHE A 177 -2.56 0.92 19.76
CA PHE A 177 -1.47 0.76 18.81
C PHE A 177 -0.20 0.15 19.41
N GLY A 178 -0.17 -0.29 20.68
CA GLY A 178 1.08 -0.61 21.37
C GLY A 178 1.94 -1.65 20.64
N ILE A 179 1.36 -2.80 20.28
CA ILE A 179 2.06 -3.83 19.50
C ILE A 179 2.29 -3.36 18.07
N ALA A 180 1.29 -2.79 17.40
CA ALA A 180 1.44 -2.29 16.03
C ALA A 180 2.56 -1.24 15.89
N ASP A 181 2.73 -0.35 16.86
CA ASP A 181 3.79 0.65 16.94
C ASP A 181 5.16 -0.01 17.21
N ALA A 182 5.20 -1.07 18.02
CA ALA A 182 6.40 -1.84 18.27
C ALA A 182 6.88 -2.56 17.01
N LEU A 183 5.97 -3.25 16.32
CA LEU A 183 6.22 -3.87 15.02
C LEU A 183 6.68 -2.83 13.98
N GLU A 184 6.04 -1.64 13.95
CA GLU A 184 6.41 -0.56 13.03
C GLU A 184 7.85 -0.05 13.24
N ARG A 185 8.34 -0.07 14.48
CA ARG A 185 9.69 0.33 14.85
C ARG A 185 10.72 -0.81 14.78
N GLY A 186 10.31 -1.99 14.32
CA GLY A 186 11.18 -3.15 14.13
C GLY A 186 11.35 -4.06 15.34
N PHE A 187 10.61 -3.85 16.44
CA PHE A 187 10.62 -4.74 17.61
C PHE A 187 9.92 -6.06 17.28
N HIS A 188 10.41 -7.17 17.80
CA HIS A 188 9.73 -8.47 17.77
C HIS A 188 8.74 -8.55 18.93
N MET A 189 7.47 -8.83 18.64
CA MET A 189 6.45 -9.00 19.67
C MET A 189 5.87 -10.41 19.63
N GLU A 190 5.79 -11.07 20.78
CA GLU A 190 5.11 -12.35 20.97
C GLU A 190 4.02 -12.19 22.03
N THR A 191 2.83 -12.75 21.81
CA THR A 191 1.79 -12.76 22.86
C THR A 191 1.07 -14.09 22.94
N LEU A 192 0.62 -14.43 24.16
CA LEU A 192 0.00 -15.73 24.42
C LEU A 192 -1.51 -15.75 24.16
N PHE A 193 -2.20 -14.68 24.55
CA PHE A 193 -3.65 -14.51 24.43
C PHE A 193 -3.99 -13.21 23.72
N ASP A 194 -4.96 -13.27 22.82
CA ASP A 194 -5.60 -12.10 22.25
C ASP A 194 -6.86 -11.76 23.06
N LEU A 195 -6.98 -10.51 23.49
CA LEU A 195 -8.10 -10.10 24.34
C LEU A 195 -9.46 -10.36 23.68
N TYR A 196 -9.59 -10.04 22.40
CA TYR A 196 -10.86 -10.13 21.69
C TYR A 196 -11.26 -11.57 21.42
N GLN A 197 -10.29 -12.45 21.15
CA GLN A 197 -10.54 -13.82 20.73
C GLN A 197 -10.58 -14.80 21.90
N ASP A 198 -9.65 -14.67 22.86
CA ASP A 198 -9.50 -15.66 23.93
C ASP A 198 -10.26 -15.27 25.21
N ILE A 199 -10.43 -13.97 25.50
CA ILE A 199 -10.91 -13.50 26.81
C ILE A 199 -12.31 -12.90 26.74
N MET A 200 -12.51 -11.86 25.90
CA MET A 200 -13.79 -11.14 25.80
C MET A 200 -15.02 -12.00 25.52
N PRO A 201 -14.95 -13.11 24.75
CA PRO A 201 -16.12 -13.98 24.54
C PRO A 201 -16.69 -14.58 25.82
N TYR A 202 -15.90 -14.61 26.91
CA TYR A 202 -16.27 -15.16 28.21
C TYR A 202 -16.62 -14.07 29.25
N LEU A 203 -16.47 -12.78 28.92
CA LEU A 203 -16.80 -11.69 29.84
C LEU A 203 -18.27 -11.28 29.72
N GLU A 204 -18.99 -11.29 30.83
CA GLU A 204 -20.42 -10.97 30.84
C GLU A 204 -20.69 -9.50 30.46
N GLY A 205 -21.55 -9.32 29.47
CA GLY A 205 -21.99 -8.00 29.01
C GLY A 205 -20.91 -7.21 28.24
N GLU A 206 -19.81 -7.83 27.83
CA GLU A 206 -18.89 -7.24 26.85
C GLU A 206 -19.39 -7.48 25.42
N PRO A 207 -19.31 -6.49 24.52
CA PRO A 207 -19.66 -6.68 23.13
C PRO A 207 -18.67 -7.66 22.49
N LYS A 208 -19.19 -8.63 21.74
CA LYS A 208 -18.35 -9.54 20.95
C LYS A 208 -17.57 -8.73 19.91
N PRO A 209 -16.31 -9.09 19.61
CA PRO A 209 -15.56 -8.44 18.55
C PRO A 209 -16.33 -8.51 17.23
N ILE A 210 -16.50 -7.36 16.60
CA ILE A 210 -17.13 -7.27 15.29
C ILE A 210 -16.01 -7.39 14.25
N PHE A 211 -15.82 -8.59 13.71
CA PHE A 211 -14.78 -8.87 12.72
C PHE A 211 -15.01 -8.11 11.41
N ASN A 212 -16.27 -7.99 10.99
CA ASN A 212 -16.68 -7.15 9.87
C ASN A 212 -17.56 -5.99 10.37
N PRO A 213 -16.98 -4.85 10.77
CA PRO A 213 -17.76 -3.72 11.25
C PRO A 213 -18.63 -3.08 10.18
N SER A 214 -18.40 -3.36 8.89
CA SER A 214 -19.28 -2.87 7.84
C SER A 214 -20.65 -3.56 7.86
N GLN A 215 -20.77 -4.76 8.42
CA GLN A 215 -22.05 -5.44 8.66
C GLN A 215 -22.66 -5.18 10.05
N ALA A 216 -22.14 -4.21 10.80
CA ALA A 216 -22.72 -3.78 12.07
C ALA A 216 -23.96 -2.90 11.83
N PHE A 217 -25.08 -3.51 11.46
CA PHE A 217 -26.31 -2.78 11.17
C PHE A 217 -26.97 -2.22 12.45
N PRO A 218 -27.52 -0.99 12.40
CA PRO A 218 -28.49 -0.52 13.38
C PRO A 218 -29.70 -1.45 13.48
N PRO A 219 -30.53 -1.35 14.55
CA PRO A 219 -31.77 -2.11 14.66
C PRO A 219 -32.65 -1.94 13.41
N LEU A 220 -32.89 -3.04 12.70
CA LEU A 220 -33.63 -3.07 11.45
C LEU A 220 -35.12 -3.26 11.73
N ASN A 221 -35.90 -2.19 11.55
CA ASN A 221 -37.35 -2.21 11.67
C ASN A 221 -38.00 -2.14 10.28
N TRP A 222 -38.70 -3.21 9.90
CA TRP A 222 -39.42 -3.26 8.63
C TRP A 222 -40.78 -2.55 8.73
N SER A 223 -41.10 -1.75 7.72
CA SER A 223 -42.43 -1.24 7.44
C SER A 223 -43.40 -2.39 7.13
N THR A 224 -44.69 -2.11 7.26
CA THR A 224 -45.75 -3.01 6.81
C THR A 224 -45.87 -3.04 5.29
N SER A 225 -45.37 -2.01 4.61
CA SER A 225 -45.34 -1.89 3.16
C SER A 225 -44.12 -2.56 2.53
N GLN A 226 -44.32 -3.18 1.38
CA GLN A 226 -43.27 -3.72 0.52
C GLN A 226 -42.92 -2.72 -0.58
N ALA A 227 -41.64 -2.62 -0.94
CA ALA A 227 -41.24 -1.83 -2.08
C ALA A 227 -41.75 -2.46 -3.40
N PRO A 228 -42.09 -1.64 -4.42
CA PRO A 228 -42.53 -2.15 -5.72
C PRO A 228 -41.48 -3.04 -6.42
N ASP A 229 -41.96 -4.06 -7.13
CA ASP A 229 -41.12 -4.90 -7.98
C ASP A 229 -40.64 -4.17 -9.24
N GLY A 230 -39.51 -4.63 -9.80
CA GLY A 230 -38.99 -4.15 -11.08
C GLY A 230 -38.33 -2.77 -11.01
N LEU A 231 -37.99 -2.30 -9.82
CA LEU A 231 -37.27 -1.04 -9.63
C LEU A 231 -35.78 -1.19 -9.99
N HIS A 232 -35.23 -0.15 -10.61
CA HIS A 232 -33.79 0.07 -10.68
C HIS A 232 -33.23 0.23 -9.25
N PRO A 233 -32.05 -0.34 -8.90
CA PRO A 233 -31.52 -0.33 -7.53
C PRO A 233 -31.38 1.08 -6.93
N ALA A 234 -31.00 2.08 -7.72
CA ALA A 234 -30.92 3.47 -7.23
C ALA A 234 -32.30 4.08 -6.90
N HIS A 235 -33.35 3.71 -7.65
CA HIS A 235 -34.72 4.13 -7.32
C HIS A 235 -35.24 3.44 -6.07
N LEU A 236 -34.92 2.14 -5.89
CA LEU A 236 -35.21 1.44 -4.63
C LEU A 236 -34.53 2.14 -3.45
N ALA A 237 -33.25 2.49 -3.60
CA ALA A 237 -32.49 3.19 -2.56
C ALA A 237 -33.13 4.54 -2.20
N ARG A 238 -33.52 5.35 -3.20
CA ARG A 238 -34.23 6.62 -2.98
C ARG A 238 -35.53 6.42 -2.20
N LEU A 239 -36.38 5.51 -2.67
CA LEU A 239 -37.67 5.26 -2.05
C LEU A 239 -37.53 4.83 -0.59
N ALA A 240 -36.59 3.93 -0.33
CA ALA A 240 -36.30 3.43 1.02
C ALA A 240 -35.70 4.51 1.94
N LEU A 241 -34.81 5.36 1.42
CA LEU A 241 -34.26 6.50 2.17
C LEU A 241 -35.37 7.46 2.60
N LEU A 242 -36.25 7.84 1.66
CA LEU A 242 -37.35 8.75 1.96
C LEU A 242 -38.33 8.15 2.97
N GLU A 243 -38.66 6.87 2.85
CA GLU A 243 -39.48 6.15 3.85
C GLU A 243 -38.81 6.18 5.23
N PHE A 244 -37.55 5.78 5.31
CA PHE A 244 -36.81 5.70 6.57
C PHE A 244 -36.70 7.05 7.27
N LEU A 245 -36.38 8.11 6.53
CA LEU A 245 -36.30 9.48 7.07
C LEU A 245 -37.66 10.03 7.53
N THR A 246 -38.76 9.41 7.10
CA THR A 246 -40.13 9.81 7.46
C THR A 246 -40.67 9.02 8.64
N THR A 247 -40.49 7.71 8.62
CA THR A 247 -41.17 6.78 9.54
C THR A 247 -40.23 6.12 10.53
N GLY A 248 -38.92 6.19 10.31
CA GLY A 248 -37.91 5.44 11.06
C GLY A 248 -37.89 3.94 10.72
N THR A 249 -38.63 3.51 9.69
CA THR A 249 -38.72 2.10 9.27
C THR A 249 -38.32 1.96 7.80
N LEU A 250 -37.86 0.77 7.39
CA LEU A 250 -37.50 0.47 6.00
C LEU A 250 -38.59 -0.34 5.31
N LEU A 251 -38.88 -0.04 4.05
CA LEU A 251 -39.75 -0.88 3.22
C LEU A 251 -39.25 -2.32 3.19
N ARG A 252 -40.16 -3.31 3.12
CA ARG A 252 -39.74 -4.70 2.88
C ARG A 252 -39.13 -4.83 1.47
N PRO A 253 -38.12 -5.70 1.28
CA PRO A 253 -37.49 -5.90 -0.02
C PRO A 253 -38.51 -6.29 -1.09
N PRO A 254 -38.40 -5.76 -2.33
CA PRO A 254 -39.17 -6.27 -3.46
C PRO A 254 -38.75 -7.71 -3.77
N VAL A 255 -39.62 -8.46 -4.44
CA VAL A 255 -39.31 -9.84 -4.89
C VAL A 255 -38.21 -9.82 -5.93
N ARG A 256 -38.21 -8.81 -6.82
CA ARG A 256 -37.18 -8.64 -7.85
C ARG A 256 -36.91 -7.17 -8.16
N LEU A 257 -35.66 -6.88 -8.50
CA LEU A 257 -35.28 -5.63 -9.16
C LEU A 257 -35.61 -5.71 -10.66
N ASP A 258 -35.34 -4.62 -11.39
CA ASP A 258 -35.50 -4.54 -12.85
C ASP A 258 -34.70 -5.61 -13.63
N ARG A 259 -33.58 -6.07 -13.08
CA ARG A 259 -32.77 -7.19 -13.58
C ARG A 259 -32.00 -7.87 -12.43
N SER A 260 -31.22 -8.89 -12.77
CA SER A 260 -30.31 -9.54 -11.82
C SER A 260 -29.04 -8.70 -11.61
N TYR A 261 -28.60 -8.62 -10.37
CA TYR A 261 -27.38 -7.93 -9.95
C TYR A 261 -26.56 -8.87 -9.07
N ASP A 262 -25.25 -8.90 -9.29
CA ASP A 262 -24.32 -9.59 -8.41
C ASP A 262 -23.99 -8.69 -7.22
N SER A 263 -24.45 -9.08 -6.03
CA SER A 263 -24.17 -8.41 -4.75
C SER A 263 -23.46 -9.33 -3.76
N SER A 264 -22.81 -10.38 -4.25
CA SER A 264 -22.18 -11.42 -3.42
C SER A 264 -21.10 -10.86 -2.48
N GLY A 265 -20.40 -9.79 -2.88
CA GLY A 265 -19.42 -9.08 -2.06
C GLY A 265 -19.96 -7.87 -1.30
N GLY A 266 -21.28 -7.61 -1.33
CA GLY A 266 -21.94 -6.52 -0.62
C GLY A 266 -22.41 -5.37 -1.50
N ALA A 267 -22.87 -4.29 -0.85
CA ALA A 267 -23.48 -3.14 -1.51
C ALA A 267 -23.25 -1.83 -0.76
N TRP A 268 -23.09 -0.73 -1.49
CA TRP A 268 -22.95 0.63 -0.97
C TRP A 268 -23.91 1.59 -1.67
N VAL A 269 -24.42 2.57 -0.92
CA VAL A 269 -25.26 3.66 -1.44
C VAL A 269 -24.47 4.97 -1.32
N SER A 270 -24.52 5.80 -2.36
CA SER A 270 -23.92 7.14 -2.36
C SER A 270 -24.95 8.16 -2.78
N ILE A 271 -24.99 9.28 -2.07
CA ILE A 271 -25.89 10.41 -2.29
C ILE A 271 -25.02 11.64 -2.60
N ARG A 272 -25.21 12.24 -3.78
CA ARG A 272 -24.42 13.38 -4.26
C ARG A 272 -25.32 14.49 -4.76
N SER A 273 -24.94 15.74 -4.54
CA SER A 273 -25.76 16.89 -4.92
C SER A 273 -26.02 16.94 -6.44
N HIS A 274 -27.23 17.39 -6.83
CA HIS A 274 -27.56 17.72 -8.21
C HIS A 274 -26.72 18.86 -8.78
N SER A 275 -26.45 19.89 -7.96
CA SER A 275 -25.76 21.10 -8.42
C SER A 275 -24.25 20.91 -8.54
N ASN A 276 -23.67 20.03 -7.72
CA ASN A 276 -22.28 19.65 -7.80
C ASN A 276 -22.08 18.19 -7.39
N ILE A 277 -21.86 17.31 -8.37
CA ILE A 277 -21.66 15.88 -8.13
C ILE A 277 -20.42 15.58 -7.28
N GLN A 278 -19.48 16.51 -7.08
CA GLN A 278 -18.37 16.32 -6.16
C GLN A 278 -18.82 16.36 -4.70
N VAL A 279 -19.87 17.12 -4.39
CA VAL A 279 -20.45 17.24 -3.05
C VAL A 279 -21.23 15.96 -2.74
N ARG A 280 -20.73 15.22 -1.76
CA ARG A 280 -21.33 13.97 -1.28
C ARG A 280 -22.03 14.22 0.05
N HIS A 281 -23.36 14.08 0.06
CA HIS A 281 -24.16 14.27 1.28
C HIS A 281 -24.05 13.07 2.23
N ALA A 282 -24.03 11.85 1.69
CA ALA A 282 -23.80 10.64 2.46
C ALA A 282 -23.28 9.53 1.56
N ARG A 283 -22.53 8.60 2.16
CA ARG A 283 -22.16 7.33 1.52
C ARG A 283 -21.81 6.34 2.60
N ASP A 284 -22.46 5.19 2.56
CA ASP A 284 -22.08 4.06 3.40
C ASP A 284 -22.53 2.74 2.76
N GLY A 285 -22.13 1.63 3.37
CA GLY A 285 -22.51 0.30 2.96
C GLY A 285 -21.66 -0.75 3.63
N PHE A 286 -21.69 -1.95 3.06
CA PHE A 286 -21.04 -3.10 3.64
C PHE A 286 -20.35 -3.96 2.60
N TRP A 287 -19.33 -4.69 3.05
CA TRP A 287 -18.72 -5.79 2.31
C TRP A 287 -19.19 -7.12 2.90
N CYS A 288 -19.17 -8.16 2.08
CA CYS A 288 -19.33 -9.55 2.51
C CYS A 288 -18.01 -10.28 2.26
N PHE A 289 -17.28 -10.58 3.32
CA PHE A 289 -16.08 -11.42 3.24
C PHE A 289 -16.46 -12.90 3.10
N PRO A 290 -15.53 -13.77 2.66
CA PRO A 290 -15.77 -15.20 2.64
C PRO A 290 -16.28 -15.72 4.00
N GLY A 291 -17.46 -16.37 4.00
CA GLY A 291 -18.11 -16.89 5.20
C GLY A 291 -19.09 -15.93 5.89
N ASP A 292 -19.13 -14.65 5.50
CA ASP A 292 -20.13 -13.70 6.01
C ASP A 292 -21.55 -14.03 5.50
N GLN A 293 -22.54 -13.54 6.23
CA GLN A 293 -23.92 -13.59 5.77
C GLN A 293 -24.07 -12.74 4.49
N GLN A 294 -24.75 -13.32 3.49
CA GLN A 294 -25.10 -12.65 2.24
C GLN A 294 -26.61 -12.48 2.13
N TRP A 295 -27.02 -11.49 1.34
CA TRP A 295 -28.43 -11.20 1.06
C TRP A 295 -28.66 -11.03 -0.45
N PRO A 296 -29.89 -11.29 -0.93
CA PRO A 296 -30.27 -10.95 -2.29
C PRO A 296 -30.07 -9.45 -2.57
N ALA A 297 -29.76 -9.09 -3.82
CA ALA A 297 -29.43 -7.72 -4.21
C ALA A 297 -30.43 -6.66 -3.72
N ALA A 298 -31.72 -6.97 -3.75
CA ALA A 298 -32.77 -6.09 -3.28
C ALA A 298 -32.67 -5.76 -1.77
N GLU A 299 -32.42 -6.77 -0.93
CA GLU A 299 -32.21 -6.56 0.50
C GLU A 299 -30.85 -5.91 0.79
N SER A 300 -29.81 -6.26 0.02
CA SER A 300 -28.49 -5.62 0.12
C SER A 300 -28.57 -4.11 -0.11
N VAL A 301 -29.39 -3.64 -1.06
CA VAL A 301 -29.66 -2.21 -1.25
C VAL A 301 -30.26 -1.59 0.01
N LEU A 302 -31.29 -2.22 0.60
CA LEU A 302 -31.98 -1.68 1.77
C LEU A 302 -31.11 -1.66 3.03
N ARG A 303 -30.23 -2.63 3.20
CA ARG A 303 -29.23 -2.64 4.28
C ARG A 303 -28.18 -1.54 4.09
N ALA A 304 -27.71 -1.32 2.87
CA ALA A 304 -26.81 -0.21 2.56
C ALA A 304 -27.50 1.16 2.76
N VAL A 305 -28.80 1.25 2.47
CA VAL A 305 -29.63 2.41 2.80
C VAL A 305 -29.66 2.66 4.31
N LEU A 306 -29.88 1.62 5.12
CA LEU A 306 -29.94 1.76 6.59
C LEU A 306 -28.67 2.41 7.14
N LEU A 307 -27.50 1.95 6.66
CA LEU A 307 -26.19 2.50 7.04
C LEU A 307 -26.03 3.93 6.52
N THR A 308 -26.34 4.16 5.25
CA THR A 308 -26.19 5.49 4.62
C THR A 308 -27.06 6.55 5.28
N ALA A 309 -28.27 6.18 5.72
CA ALA A 309 -29.18 7.08 6.42
C ALA A 309 -28.66 7.57 7.78
N GLN A 310 -27.73 6.84 8.42
CA GLN A 310 -27.11 7.28 9.68
C GLN A 310 -26.26 8.54 9.51
N HIS A 311 -25.83 8.84 8.28
CA HIS A 311 -25.02 10.01 7.94
C HIS A 311 -25.86 11.19 7.44
N LEU A 312 -27.18 11.07 7.42
CA LEU A 312 -28.09 12.14 7.01
C LEU A 312 -28.81 12.75 8.22
N PRO A 313 -29.15 14.06 8.17
CA PRO A 313 -30.07 14.66 9.12
C PRO A 313 -31.42 13.93 9.12
N GLN A 314 -32.06 13.83 10.30
CA GLN A 314 -33.36 13.17 10.42
C GLN A 314 -34.51 14.06 9.91
N GLY A 315 -35.62 13.46 9.50
CA GLY A 315 -36.84 14.18 9.14
C GLY A 315 -36.74 14.98 7.83
N SER A 316 -37.37 16.17 7.79
CA SER A 316 -37.54 16.98 6.58
C SER A 316 -36.24 17.49 5.98
N GLU A 317 -35.21 17.72 6.80
CA GLU A 317 -33.90 18.19 6.33
C GLU A 317 -33.20 17.11 5.50
N GLY A 318 -33.11 15.87 6.02
CA GLY A 318 -32.56 14.74 5.27
C GLY A 318 -33.32 14.46 3.99
N ARG A 319 -34.66 14.58 4.02
CA ARG A 319 -35.50 14.42 2.83
C ARG A 319 -35.16 15.45 1.76
N THR A 320 -35.02 16.71 2.15
CA THR A 320 -34.65 17.79 1.23
C THR A 320 -33.29 17.52 0.58
N LEU A 321 -32.33 16.98 1.33
CA LEU A 321 -31.04 16.57 0.78
C LEU A 321 -31.19 15.43 -0.22
N VAL A 322 -31.96 14.38 0.10
CA VAL A 322 -32.23 13.27 -0.83
C VAL A 322 -32.89 13.78 -2.11
N ASP A 323 -33.91 14.63 -2.01
CA ASP A 323 -34.66 15.19 -3.15
C ASP A 323 -33.79 16.09 -4.05
N SER A 324 -32.75 16.72 -3.49
CA SER A 324 -31.80 17.56 -4.21
C SER A 324 -30.49 16.84 -4.61
N SER A 325 -30.50 15.50 -4.59
CA SER A 325 -29.33 14.67 -4.86
C SER A 325 -29.57 13.58 -5.90
N HIS A 326 -28.53 13.20 -6.62
CA HIS A 326 -28.45 11.95 -7.35
C HIS A 326 -28.05 10.80 -6.41
N ILE A 327 -28.60 9.61 -6.67
CA ILE A 327 -28.28 8.39 -5.93
C ILE A 327 -27.59 7.37 -6.84
N ALA A 328 -26.60 6.68 -6.28
CA ALA A 328 -26.00 5.52 -6.91
C ALA A 328 -25.90 4.35 -5.92
N VAL A 329 -26.17 3.14 -6.43
CA VAL A 329 -25.88 1.88 -5.75
C VAL A 329 -24.65 1.27 -6.39
N THR A 330 -23.67 0.89 -5.58
CA THR A 330 -22.50 0.12 -6.02
C THR A 330 -22.63 -1.29 -5.47
N PHE A 331 -22.54 -2.31 -6.33
CA PHE A 331 -22.44 -3.69 -5.91
C PHE A 331 -21.02 -4.22 -6.13
N PHE A 332 -20.67 -5.20 -5.31
CA PHE A 332 -19.40 -5.89 -5.38
C PHE A 332 -19.63 -7.37 -5.66
N SER A 333 -18.78 -7.94 -6.52
CA SER A 333 -18.69 -9.40 -6.64
C SER A 333 -18.00 -9.98 -5.41
N GLU A 334 -17.99 -11.30 -5.29
CA GLU A 334 -17.28 -12.03 -4.24
C GLU A 334 -15.86 -11.50 -4.03
N LEU A 335 -15.49 -11.33 -2.75
CA LEU A 335 -14.19 -10.84 -2.33
C LEU A 335 -13.17 -11.99 -2.38
N GLU A 336 -12.11 -11.82 -3.15
CA GLU A 336 -11.03 -12.80 -3.29
C GLU A 336 -9.76 -12.29 -2.59
N GLU A 337 -9.13 -13.10 -1.74
CA GLU A 337 -7.81 -12.76 -1.20
C GLU A 337 -6.77 -12.67 -2.34
N CYS A 338 -5.90 -11.67 -2.27
CA CYS A 338 -4.87 -11.43 -3.27
C CYS A 338 -3.61 -10.80 -2.69
N THR A 339 -2.53 -10.83 -3.46
CA THR A 339 -1.26 -10.17 -3.15
C THR A 339 -1.16 -8.78 -3.81
N VAL A 340 -0.21 -7.96 -3.37
CA VAL A 340 0.07 -6.64 -3.98
C VAL A 340 0.39 -6.74 -5.48
N GLY A 341 1.00 -7.86 -5.93
CA GLY A 341 1.32 -8.08 -7.33
C GLY A 341 0.13 -8.47 -8.21
N GLN A 342 -1.02 -8.76 -7.62
CA GLN A 342 -2.26 -9.15 -8.32
C GLN A 342 -3.31 -8.02 -8.34
N LEU A 343 -2.93 -6.83 -7.89
CA LEU A 343 -3.76 -5.64 -7.96
C LEU A 343 -3.81 -5.13 -9.39
N ASP A 344 -4.97 -4.63 -9.79
CA ASP A 344 -5.20 -3.95 -11.06
C ASP A 344 -6.20 -2.82 -10.78
N ASN A 345 -5.69 -1.58 -10.72
CA ASN A 345 -6.49 -0.42 -10.36
C ASN A 345 -7.47 0.00 -11.47
N ASP A 346 -7.30 -0.54 -12.68
CA ASP A 346 -8.24 -0.34 -13.77
C ASP A 346 -9.40 -1.33 -13.72
N GLN A 347 -9.27 -2.47 -13.03
CA GLN A 347 -10.33 -3.50 -13.00
C GLN A 347 -11.02 -3.65 -11.64
N TYR A 348 -10.26 -3.65 -10.54
CA TYR A 348 -10.78 -4.13 -9.25
C TYR A 348 -10.83 -3.05 -8.18
N GLY A 349 -11.84 -3.17 -7.32
CA GLY A 349 -11.83 -2.56 -6.00
C GLY A 349 -11.06 -3.45 -5.03
N ILE A 350 -10.55 -2.86 -3.95
CA ILE A 350 -9.80 -3.58 -2.93
C ILE A 350 -10.27 -3.20 -1.53
N VAL A 351 -10.11 -4.13 -0.59
CA VAL A 351 -10.24 -3.92 0.85
C VAL A 351 -8.99 -4.45 1.54
N VAL A 352 -8.33 -3.60 2.31
CA VAL A 352 -7.15 -3.96 3.11
C VAL A 352 -7.57 -4.03 4.56
N GLY A 353 -7.52 -5.22 5.16
CA GLY A 353 -7.81 -5.47 6.57
C GLY A 353 -6.53 -5.70 7.37
N SER A 354 -6.50 -5.21 8.61
CA SER A 354 -5.43 -5.51 9.56
C SER A 354 -5.53 -6.95 10.05
N ARG A 355 -4.39 -7.65 10.14
CA ARG A 355 -4.29 -8.93 10.85
C ARG A 355 -4.05 -8.76 12.36
N GLU A 356 -3.61 -7.58 12.80
CA GLU A 356 -3.36 -7.25 14.22
C GLU A 356 -4.59 -6.69 14.93
N ARG A 357 -5.33 -5.81 14.27
CA ARG A 357 -6.46 -5.08 14.87
C ARG A 357 -7.77 -5.51 14.24
N ALA A 358 -8.53 -6.31 14.98
CA ALA A 358 -9.81 -6.85 14.51
C ALA A 358 -10.77 -5.73 14.06
N GLY A 359 -11.40 -5.91 12.90
CA GLY A 359 -12.34 -4.94 12.31
C GLY A 359 -11.70 -3.69 11.70
N VAL A 360 -10.38 -3.47 11.84
CA VAL A 360 -9.72 -2.34 11.21
C VAL A 360 -9.44 -2.65 9.74
N MET A 361 -10.09 -1.93 8.85
CA MET A 361 -9.95 -2.11 7.41
C MET A 361 -10.27 -0.84 6.62
N GLY A 362 -9.78 -0.76 5.39
CA GLY A 362 -10.11 0.32 4.48
C GLY A 362 -10.24 -0.18 3.05
N GLY A 363 -11.24 0.36 2.34
CA GLY A 363 -11.48 0.03 0.94
C GLY A 363 -11.04 1.14 -0.02
N ALA A 364 -10.75 0.77 -1.26
CA ALA A 364 -10.55 1.71 -2.37
C ALA A 364 -11.17 1.14 -3.65
N LEU A 365 -11.92 1.97 -4.38
CA LEU A 365 -12.50 1.61 -5.67
C LEU A 365 -11.46 1.73 -6.80
N PRO A 366 -11.65 1.07 -7.95
CA PRO A 366 -10.77 1.23 -9.11
C PRO A 366 -10.84 2.66 -9.64
N ARG A 367 -9.71 3.17 -10.12
CA ARG A 367 -9.58 4.49 -10.77
C ARG A 367 -10.24 5.62 -9.97
N MET A 368 -10.11 5.62 -8.64
CA MET A 368 -10.63 6.72 -7.82
C MET A 368 -9.97 8.05 -8.21
N PRO A 369 -10.68 9.20 -8.07
CA PRO A 369 -10.09 10.52 -8.32
C PRO A 369 -8.72 10.69 -7.65
N GLY A 370 -7.71 11.10 -8.41
CA GLY A 370 -6.33 11.29 -7.95
C GLY A 370 -5.49 10.02 -7.75
N ILE A 371 -6.08 8.83 -7.88
CA ILE A 371 -5.41 7.54 -7.72
C ILE A 371 -5.17 6.91 -9.10
N GLY A 372 -3.91 6.97 -9.55
CA GLY A 372 -3.52 6.55 -10.92
C GLY A 372 -2.72 5.26 -11.02
N SER A 373 -2.61 4.47 -9.94
CA SER A 373 -1.83 3.22 -9.92
C SER A 373 -2.30 2.29 -8.80
N GLU A 374 -2.05 1.00 -8.98
CA GLU A 374 -2.28 -0.11 -8.04
C GLU A 374 -1.67 0.19 -6.67
N PHE A 375 -0.41 0.62 -6.64
CA PHE A 375 0.27 0.88 -5.37
C PHE A 375 -0.34 2.06 -4.63
N ARG A 376 -0.75 3.13 -5.34
CA ARG A 376 -1.49 4.24 -4.71
C ARG A 376 -2.87 3.82 -4.23
N GLN A 377 -3.57 2.95 -4.96
CA GLN A 377 -4.85 2.38 -4.53
C GLN A 377 -4.68 1.60 -3.22
N PHE A 378 -3.66 0.73 -3.17
CA PHE A 378 -3.27 -0.01 -1.97
C PHE A 378 -2.94 0.92 -0.79
N GLN A 379 -2.08 1.91 -0.99
CA GLN A 379 -1.71 2.86 0.07
C GLN A 379 -2.92 3.67 0.55
N HIS A 380 -3.84 4.06 -0.34
CA HIS A 380 -5.06 4.76 0.04
C HIS A 380 -5.99 3.88 0.89
N ALA A 381 -6.25 2.65 0.44
CA ALA A 381 -7.05 1.68 1.18
C ALA A 381 -6.44 1.43 2.57
N ARG A 382 -5.12 1.19 2.62
CA ARG A 382 -4.38 0.82 3.82
C ARG A 382 -4.17 1.98 4.80
N LEU A 383 -3.56 3.08 4.36
CA LEU A 383 -3.12 4.17 5.25
C LEU A 383 -4.18 5.24 5.44
N THR A 384 -4.91 5.61 4.38
CA THR A 384 -5.91 6.69 4.47
C THR A 384 -7.22 6.18 5.06
N ASN A 385 -7.79 5.12 4.48
CA ASN A 385 -9.10 4.63 4.89
C ASN A 385 -9.00 3.66 6.07
N GLY A 386 -8.07 2.69 6.00
CA GLY A 386 -7.88 1.69 7.06
C GLY A 386 -7.06 2.18 8.24
N LYS A 387 -6.25 3.24 8.06
CA LYS A 387 -5.32 3.77 9.09
C LYS A 387 -4.42 2.68 9.67
N LEU A 388 -3.95 1.75 8.83
CA LEU A 388 -2.93 0.77 9.21
C LEU A 388 -1.57 1.45 9.38
N LYS A 389 -0.71 0.90 10.24
CA LYS A 389 0.69 1.34 10.40
C LYS A 389 1.59 0.78 9.30
N SER A 390 2.76 1.37 9.09
CA SER A 390 3.63 1.13 7.92
C SER A 390 4.17 -0.29 7.80
N PHE A 391 4.14 -1.09 8.87
CA PHE A 391 4.51 -2.52 8.88
C PHE A 391 3.49 -3.42 9.58
N GLU A 392 2.30 -2.90 9.86
CA GLU A 392 1.20 -3.72 10.39
C GLU A 392 0.84 -4.81 9.37
N PRO A 393 0.83 -6.10 9.75
CA PRO A 393 0.45 -7.18 8.84
C PRO A 393 -1.01 -7.02 8.42
N PHE A 394 -1.27 -7.39 7.17
CA PHE A 394 -2.53 -7.12 6.51
C PHE A 394 -2.96 -8.28 5.64
N VAL A 395 -4.23 -8.27 5.26
CA VAL A 395 -4.81 -9.10 4.20
C VAL A 395 -5.45 -8.17 3.17
N ILE A 396 -5.30 -8.51 1.89
CA ILE A 396 -5.93 -7.76 0.80
C ILE A 396 -6.98 -8.64 0.16
N HIS A 397 -8.19 -8.12 0.04
CA HIS A 397 -9.24 -8.70 -0.77
C HIS A 397 -9.49 -7.81 -1.98
N ARG A 398 -9.52 -8.38 -3.18
CA ARG A 398 -9.98 -7.69 -4.39
C ARG A 398 -11.42 -8.11 -4.71
N HIS A 399 -12.14 -7.26 -5.41
CA HIS A 399 -13.50 -7.55 -5.85
C HIS A 399 -13.85 -6.77 -7.12
N GLY A 400 -14.75 -7.34 -7.93
CA GLY A 400 -15.39 -6.62 -9.03
C GLY A 400 -16.25 -5.47 -8.51
N VAL A 401 -16.45 -4.45 -9.33
CA VAL A 401 -17.24 -3.26 -8.97
C VAL A 401 -18.22 -2.95 -10.10
N THR A 402 -19.51 -2.94 -9.78
CA THR A 402 -20.54 -2.43 -10.70
C THR A 402 -21.29 -1.28 -10.03
N LYS A 403 -21.55 -0.21 -10.78
CA LYS A 403 -22.19 1.00 -10.25
C LYS A 403 -23.43 1.35 -11.06
N HIS A 404 -24.54 1.52 -10.36
CA HIS A 404 -25.85 1.78 -10.91
C HIS A 404 -26.34 3.12 -10.37
N VAL A 405 -26.17 4.16 -11.18
CA VAL A 405 -26.65 5.51 -10.91
C VAL A 405 -28.10 5.62 -11.39
N GLU A 406 -28.89 6.50 -10.79
CA GLU A 406 -30.22 6.84 -11.32
C GLU A 406 -30.20 7.13 -12.83
N PRO A 407 -31.13 6.54 -13.61
CA PRO A 407 -31.22 6.79 -15.03
C PRO A 407 -31.30 8.29 -15.37
N GLY A 408 -30.41 8.74 -16.26
CA GLY A 408 -30.33 10.15 -16.69
C GLY A 408 -29.58 11.08 -15.73
N ALA A 409 -29.15 10.60 -14.57
CA ALA A 409 -28.33 11.38 -13.65
C ALA A 409 -26.88 11.52 -14.13
N THR A 410 -26.26 12.66 -13.83
CA THR A 410 -24.82 12.86 -14.06
C THR A 410 -24.04 12.26 -12.89
N TRP A 411 -22.89 11.63 -13.19
CA TRP A 411 -22.05 11.01 -12.16
C TRP A 411 -20.57 11.09 -12.50
N GLN A 412 -19.72 10.82 -11.52
CA GLN A 412 -18.27 10.75 -11.74
C GLN A 412 -17.93 9.55 -12.65
N PRO A 413 -17.06 9.72 -13.67
CA PRO A 413 -16.62 8.63 -14.56
C PRO A 413 -15.63 7.66 -13.89
N THR A 414 -15.22 7.97 -12.67
CA THR A 414 -14.22 7.26 -11.86
C THR A 414 -14.86 6.39 -10.75
N GLY A 415 -14.05 5.55 -10.10
CA GLY A 415 -14.56 4.65 -9.07
C GLY A 415 -15.36 3.48 -9.67
N VAL A 416 -15.05 3.13 -10.91
CA VAL A 416 -15.61 2.01 -11.71
C VAL A 416 -14.48 1.47 -12.59
N PRO A 417 -14.57 0.19 -13.03
CA PRO A 417 -13.58 -0.40 -13.92
C PRO A 417 -13.43 0.39 -15.23
N SER A 418 -12.24 0.31 -15.83
CA SER A 418 -11.93 0.88 -17.12
C SER A 418 -12.78 0.23 -18.22
N PRO A 419 -13.25 0.99 -19.22
CA PRO A 419 -13.99 0.40 -20.33
C PRO A 419 -13.14 -0.63 -21.09
N ALA A 420 -13.78 -1.70 -21.58
CA ALA A 420 -13.11 -2.83 -22.24
C ALA A 420 -12.46 -2.50 -23.60
N LYS A 421 -12.62 -1.28 -24.13
CA LYS A 421 -12.00 -0.81 -25.38
C LYS A 421 -11.18 0.44 -25.10
N PRO A 422 -9.98 0.59 -25.72
CA PRO A 422 -9.23 1.84 -25.66
C PRO A 422 -10.12 3.00 -26.09
N LEU A 423 -9.99 4.14 -25.42
CA LEU A 423 -10.67 5.35 -25.89
C LEU A 423 -10.10 5.72 -27.28
N PRO A 424 -10.87 6.36 -28.17
CA PRO A 424 -10.35 6.78 -29.47
C PRO A 424 -9.09 7.67 -29.40
N CYS A 425 -8.89 8.39 -28.28
CA CYS A 425 -7.69 9.16 -27.99
C CYS A 425 -6.43 8.32 -27.67
N ASP A 426 -6.60 7.02 -27.41
CA ASP A 426 -5.53 6.06 -27.14
C ASP A 426 -5.22 5.18 -28.36
N ASP A 427 -5.94 5.31 -29.47
CA ASP A 427 -5.72 4.47 -30.66
C ASP A 427 -4.55 4.99 -31.52
N PRO A 428 -3.44 4.23 -31.66
CA PRO A 428 -2.31 4.61 -32.51
C PRO A 428 -2.68 4.83 -33.97
N LYS A 429 -3.70 4.13 -34.48
CA LYS A 429 -4.14 4.26 -35.87
C LYS A 429 -4.89 5.57 -36.13
N VAL A 430 -5.42 6.19 -35.07
CA VAL A 430 -6.14 7.47 -35.15
C VAL A 430 -5.17 8.62 -34.84
N CYS A 431 -4.48 8.55 -33.71
CA CYS A 431 -3.73 9.69 -33.18
C CYS A 431 -2.32 9.82 -33.77
N GLY A 432 -1.67 8.70 -34.09
CA GLY A 432 -0.33 8.69 -34.71
C GLY A 432 -0.28 9.49 -36.02
N PRO A 433 -1.21 9.26 -36.97
CA PRO A 433 -1.29 10.05 -38.21
C PRO A 433 -1.51 11.55 -37.99
N ILE A 434 -2.28 11.96 -36.98
CA ILE A 434 -2.50 13.38 -36.66
C ILE A 434 -1.21 14.03 -36.16
N ALA A 435 -0.46 13.35 -35.28
CA ALA A 435 0.84 13.83 -34.79
C ALA A 435 1.86 13.93 -35.93
N ALA A 436 1.91 12.91 -36.80
CA ALA A 436 2.78 12.91 -37.98
C ALA A 436 2.43 14.06 -38.95
N ARG A 437 1.15 14.30 -39.18
CA ARG A 437 0.67 15.42 -40.01
C ARG A 437 1.08 16.77 -39.42
N ALA A 438 0.94 16.96 -38.11
CA ALA A 438 1.37 18.18 -37.43
C ALA A 438 2.89 18.43 -37.57
N ARG A 439 3.71 17.37 -37.46
CA ARG A 439 5.16 17.44 -37.67
C ARG A 439 5.51 17.80 -39.10
N ASP A 440 4.87 17.17 -40.08
CA ASP A 440 5.13 17.40 -41.51
C ASP A 440 4.81 18.85 -41.94
N ILE A 441 3.68 19.41 -41.48
CA ILE A 441 3.35 20.83 -41.67
C ILE A 441 4.43 21.74 -41.07
N ALA A 442 4.92 21.41 -39.87
CA ALA A 442 5.95 22.20 -39.20
C ALA A 442 7.29 22.17 -39.96
N ILE A 443 7.69 21.00 -40.48
CA ILE A 443 8.90 20.82 -41.30
C ILE A 443 8.77 21.63 -42.60
N ALA A 444 7.65 21.51 -43.30
CA ALA A 444 7.40 22.22 -44.55
C ALA A 444 7.53 23.74 -44.36
N GLN A 445 6.94 24.27 -43.29
CA GLN A 445 6.98 25.70 -42.98
C GLN A 445 8.39 26.18 -42.58
N LEU A 446 9.14 25.40 -41.80
CA LEU A 446 10.45 25.81 -41.29
C LEU A 446 11.57 25.69 -42.33
N LEU A 447 11.49 24.69 -43.21
CA LEU A 447 12.57 24.35 -44.15
C LEU A 447 12.24 24.70 -45.61
N GLY A 448 11.01 25.12 -45.91
CA GLY A 448 10.58 25.44 -47.27
C GLY A 448 10.51 24.22 -48.19
N VAL A 449 10.20 23.05 -47.63
CA VAL A 449 10.08 21.76 -48.35
C VAL A 449 8.61 21.37 -48.52
N PRO A 450 8.24 20.55 -49.52
CA PRO A 450 6.86 20.10 -49.67
C PRO A 450 6.44 19.14 -48.55
N GLU A 451 5.15 19.17 -48.21
CA GLU A 451 4.52 18.22 -47.30
C GLU A 451 4.47 16.82 -47.91
N THR A 452 4.62 15.79 -47.08
CA THR A 452 4.71 14.39 -47.47
C THR A 452 3.54 13.54 -46.98
N THR A 453 2.81 14.01 -45.97
CA THR A 453 1.67 13.33 -45.36
C THR A 453 0.35 13.72 -46.04
N GLN A 454 -0.65 12.84 -45.96
CA GLN A 454 -1.98 13.15 -46.48
C GLN A 454 -2.71 14.17 -45.58
N PRO A 455 -3.49 15.11 -46.15
CA PRO A 455 -4.32 16.02 -45.38
C PRO A 455 -5.32 15.29 -44.47
N LEU A 456 -5.51 15.83 -43.26
CA LEU A 456 -6.46 15.29 -42.29
C LEU A 456 -7.91 15.47 -42.77
N SER A 457 -8.69 14.38 -42.74
CA SER A 457 -10.14 14.43 -43.00
C SER A 457 -10.92 14.68 -41.71
N ALA A 458 -12.08 15.34 -41.79
CA ALA A 458 -12.98 15.55 -40.64
C ALA A 458 -13.35 14.26 -39.88
N LYS A 459 -13.45 13.14 -40.60
CA LYS A 459 -13.81 11.82 -40.04
C LYS A 459 -12.67 11.15 -39.28
N ALA A 460 -11.44 11.66 -39.41
CA ALA A 460 -10.25 11.09 -38.79
C ALA A 460 -9.97 11.66 -37.40
N LEU A 461 -10.77 12.62 -36.92
CA LEU A 461 -10.64 13.16 -35.57
C LEU A 461 -11.11 12.15 -34.51
N PRO A 462 -10.40 12.02 -33.38
CA PRO A 462 -10.79 11.10 -32.32
C PRO A 462 -12.12 11.54 -31.69
N GLN A 463 -13.12 10.65 -31.72
CA GLN A 463 -14.40 10.91 -31.05
C GLN A 463 -14.22 10.89 -29.52
N GLY A 464 -14.90 11.79 -28.82
CA GLY A 464 -14.90 11.85 -27.35
C GLY A 464 -13.76 12.66 -26.71
N ALA A 465 -12.94 13.34 -27.51
CA ALA A 465 -12.01 14.34 -27.00
C ALA A 465 -12.63 15.75 -27.10
N ASP A 466 -12.42 16.56 -26.06
CA ASP A 466 -12.93 17.92 -25.89
C ASP A 466 -12.01 18.95 -26.57
N PHE A 467 -10.69 18.77 -26.41
CA PHE A 467 -9.68 19.70 -26.93
C PHE A 467 -8.53 18.96 -27.61
N LEU A 468 -7.92 19.62 -28.60
CA LEU A 468 -6.66 19.23 -29.22
C LEU A 468 -5.66 20.37 -29.07
N PHE A 469 -4.48 20.04 -28.53
CA PHE A 469 -3.33 20.93 -28.49
C PHE A 469 -2.22 20.39 -29.37
N VAL A 470 -1.60 21.26 -30.17
CA VAL A 470 -0.36 21.01 -30.90
C VAL A 470 0.79 21.67 -30.17
N THR A 471 1.82 20.89 -29.86
CA THR A 471 3.06 21.34 -29.24
C THR A 471 4.22 21.09 -30.19
N ILE A 472 4.97 22.13 -30.57
CA ILE A 472 6.13 21.99 -31.45
C ILE A 472 7.42 22.05 -30.63
N TYR A 473 8.35 21.15 -30.94
CA TYR A 473 9.68 21.10 -30.35
C TYR A 473 10.75 21.23 -31.42
N LEU A 474 11.78 22.04 -31.13
CA LEU A 474 12.98 22.20 -31.95
C LEU A 474 14.19 21.84 -31.12
N TRP A 475 14.96 20.83 -31.53
CA TRP A 475 16.10 20.30 -30.76
C TRP A 475 15.73 19.95 -29.30
N GLY A 476 14.55 19.36 -29.09
CA GLY A 476 14.00 19.03 -27.77
C GLY A 476 13.52 20.25 -26.95
N ARG A 477 13.70 21.47 -27.46
CA ARG A 477 13.22 22.70 -26.81
C ARG A 477 11.80 23.02 -27.28
N LEU A 478 10.94 23.38 -26.33
CA LEU A 478 9.58 23.80 -26.64
C LEU A 478 9.61 25.09 -27.48
N ARG A 479 9.04 25.03 -28.68
CA ARG A 479 8.88 26.16 -29.59
C ARG A 479 7.53 26.84 -29.41
N GLY A 480 6.47 26.09 -29.13
CA GLY A 480 5.16 26.67 -28.88
C GLY A 480 4.09 25.62 -28.66
N CYS A 481 2.96 26.05 -28.09
CA CYS A 481 1.84 25.18 -27.80
C CYS A 481 0.53 25.95 -28.03
N MET A 482 -0.30 25.45 -28.93
CA MET A 482 -1.60 26.03 -29.25
C MET A 482 -2.68 24.96 -29.30
N GLY A 483 -3.90 25.29 -28.89
CA GLY A 483 -5.01 24.35 -28.95
C GLY A 483 -6.35 25.03 -29.13
N LEU A 484 -7.36 24.21 -29.42
CA LEU A 484 -8.75 24.62 -29.64
C LEU A 484 -9.69 23.46 -29.26
N GLU A 485 -10.97 23.75 -29.19
CA GLU A 485 -12.01 22.74 -29.01
C GLU A 485 -12.13 21.87 -30.26
N ILE A 486 -12.19 20.55 -30.08
CA ILE A 486 -12.31 19.60 -31.20
C ILE A 486 -13.60 19.82 -32.00
N SER A 487 -14.66 20.32 -31.37
CA SER A 487 -15.92 20.72 -32.02
C SER A 487 -15.71 21.75 -33.14
N SER A 488 -14.62 22.52 -33.08
CA SER A 488 -14.25 23.53 -34.07
C SER A 488 -13.31 23.01 -35.15
N MET A 489 -12.87 21.75 -35.11
CA MET A 489 -12.02 21.14 -36.13
C MET A 489 -12.85 20.50 -37.24
N HIS A 490 -12.71 20.99 -38.46
CA HIS A 490 -13.38 20.44 -39.65
C HIS A 490 -12.41 19.70 -40.57
N GLY A 491 -11.10 19.78 -40.33
CA GLY A 491 -10.11 18.96 -41.03
C GLY A 491 -8.69 19.51 -40.89
N ASP A 492 -7.95 19.47 -42.01
CA ASP A 492 -6.54 19.82 -42.07
C ASP A 492 -6.25 21.31 -41.86
N GLU A 493 -7.17 22.20 -42.27
CA GLU A 493 -7.00 23.65 -42.18
C GLU A 493 -6.83 24.13 -40.73
N GLU A 494 -7.66 23.64 -39.80
CA GLU A 494 -7.54 24.01 -38.40
C GLU A 494 -6.27 23.43 -37.75
N LEU A 495 -5.87 22.21 -38.11
CA LEU A 495 -4.61 21.62 -37.65
C LEU A 495 -3.41 22.45 -38.13
N ARG A 496 -3.42 22.86 -39.40
CA ARG A 496 -2.42 23.76 -39.97
C ARG A 496 -2.37 25.08 -39.23
N GLY A 497 -3.54 25.68 -38.96
CA GLY A 497 -3.64 26.90 -38.16
C GLY A 497 -2.99 26.76 -36.78
N LEU A 498 -3.21 25.64 -36.09
CA LEU A 498 -2.57 25.36 -34.80
C LEU A 498 -1.06 25.22 -34.90
N VAL A 499 -0.55 24.47 -35.89
CA VAL A 499 0.90 24.30 -36.12
C VAL A 499 1.55 25.64 -36.39
N LEU A 500 0.99 26.45 -37.30
CA LEU A 500 1.52 27.77 -37.63
C LEU A 500 1.47 28.70 -36.41
N SER A 501 0.39 28.67 -35.63
CA SER A 501 0.29 29.47 -34.41
C SER A 501 1.31 29.06 -33.36
N ALA A 502 1.55 27.75 -33.18
CA ALA A 502 2.60 27.24 -32.29
C ALA A 502 4.01 27.63 -32.78
N LEU A 503 4.24 27.67 -34.10
CA LEU A 503 5.50 28.13 -34.68
C LEU A 503 5.75 29.63 -34.55
N HIS A 504 4.72 30.44 -34.26
CA HIS A 504 4.81 31.89 -34.05
C HIS A 504 4.57 32.29 -32.59
N ASP A 505 4.53 31.34 -31.66
CA ASP A 505 4.27 31.59 -30.26
C ASP A 505 5.39 32.43 -29.61
N GLU A 506 5.10 33.69 -29.29
CA GLU A 506 6.08 34.66 -28.78
C GLU A 506 6.53 34.39 -27.34
N ARG A 507 5.82 33.50 -26.61
CA ARG A 507 6.18 33.11 -25.24
C ARG A 507 7.49 32.34 -25.17
N PHE A 508 7.94 31.76 -26.29
CA PHE A 508 9.09 30.87 -26.35
C PHE A 508 10.20 31.44 -27.24
N LYS A 509 11.44 31.13 -26.88
CA LYS A 509 12.62 31.59 -27.63
C LYS A 509 12.63 31.00 -29.04
N HIS A 510 12.97 31.85 -30.01
CA HIS A 510 13.24 31.38 -31.36
C HIS A 510 14.50 30.51 -31.40
N VAL A 511 14.34 29.32 -31.96
CA VAL A 511 15.41 28.37 -32.26
C VAL A 511 15.29 28.02 -33.74
N GLN A 512 16.38 28.02 -34.48
CA GLN A 512 16.36 27.61 -35.89
C GLN A 512 16.40 26.09 -36.01
N ALA A 513 15.56 25.55 -36.89
CA ALA A 513 15.67 24.17 -37.35
C ALA A 513 16.61 24.13 -38.55
N SER A 514 17.62 23.25 -38.53
CA SER A 514 18.54 23.08 -39.65
C SER A 514 18.26 21.81 -40.47
N SER A 515 17.37 20.94 -39.99
CA SER A 515 17.00 19.69 -40.67
C SER A 515 15.65 19.16 -40.15
N PRO A 516 14.99 18.23 -40.86
CA PRO A 516 13.74 17.61 -40.41
C PRO A 516 13.84 16.88 -39.06
N GLU A 517 15.01 16.32 -38.75
CA GLU A 517 15.30 15.60 -37.50
C GLU A 517 15.27 16.52 -36.28
N ALA A 518 15.49 17.83 -36.48
CA ALA A 518 15.41 18.82 -35.43
C ALA A 518 13.97 19.06 -34.95
N VAL A 519 12.96 18.67 -35.74
CA VAL A 519 11.55 19.00 -35.51
C VAL A 519 10.80 17.80 -34.94
N ALA A 520 10.12 18.00 -33.82
CA ALA A 520 9.12 17.08 -33.29
C ALA A 520 7.80 17.81 -33.01
N ALA A 521 6.69 17.11 -33.13
CA ALA A 521 5.36 17.64 -32.84
C ALA A 521 4.60 16.69 -31.92
N GLY A 522 4.15 17.22 -30.78
CA GLY A 522 3.22 16.54 -29.90
C GLY A 522 1.78 16.99 -30.18
N ILE A 523 0.83 16.06 -30.12
CA ILE A 523 -0.59 16.39 -29.96
C ILE A 523 -1.05 15.92 -28.58
N SER A 524 -1.69 16.80 -27.82
CA SER A 524 -2.33 16.45 -26.54
C SER A 524 -3.84 16.53 -26.72
N LEU A 525 -4.50 15.40 -26.53
CA LEU A 525 -5.95 15.24 -26.60
C LEU A 525 -6.50 15.26 -25.18
N LEU A 526 -7.46 16.13 -24.91
CA LEU A 526 -8.15 16.19 -23.63
C LEU A 526 -9.50 15.48 -23.73
N SER A 527 -9.85 14.65 -22.75
CA SER A 527 -11.13 13.92 -22.70
C SER A 527 -11.65 13.83 -21.27
N ASP A 528 -12.88 13.35 -21.12
CA ASP A 528 -13.54 13.09 -19.84
C ASP A 528 -13.49 14.29 -18.88
N GLY A 529 -13.76 15.48 -19.43
CA GLY A 529 -13.84 16.73 -18.68
C GLY A 529 -14.74 16.62 -17.45
N SER A 530 -14.18 16.94 -16.29
CA SER A 530 -14.87 16.87 -15.00
C SER A 530 -14.86 18.23 -14.31
N ASN A 531 -16.05 18.82 -14.18
CA ASN A 531 -16.24 20.03 -13.41
C ASN A 531 -16.22 19.71 -11.91
N MET A 532 -15.31 20.36 -11.18
CA MET A 532 -15.16 20.19 -9.73
C MET A 532 -15.81 21.32 -8.93
N GLY A 533 -16.18 22.40 -9.59
CA GLY A 533 -16.78 23.58 -8.97
C GLY A 533 -15.76 24.42 -8.19
N GLU A 534 -16.26 25.15 -7.20
CA GLU A 534 -15.44 25.98 -6.31
C GLU A 534 -14.73 25.11 -5.27
N VAL A 535 -13.41 24.98 -5.41
CA VAL A 535 -12.60 24.11 -4.54
C VAL A 535 -11.26 24.80 -4.24
N SER A 536 -10.74 24.60 -3.03
CA SER A 536 -9.43 25.14 -2.66
C SER A 536 -8.28 24.46 -3.44
N PRO A 537 -7.13 25.13 -3.65
CA PRO A 537 -5.97 24.52 -4.29
C PRO A 537 -5.48 23.23 -3.62
N ASP A 538 -5.50 23.18 -2.29
CA ASP A 538 -5.07 22.01 -1.49
C ASP A 538 -6.02 20.81 -1.62
N GLU A 539 -7.28 21.08 -1.97
CA GLU A 539 -8.30 20.06 -2.15
C GLU A 539 -8.36 19.58 -3.60
N VAL A 540 -8.31 20.48 -4.59
CA VAL A 540 -8.40 20.10 -6.01
C VAL A 540 -7.29 19.13 -6.41
N ILE A 541 -6.08 19.32 -5.87
CA ILE A 541 -4.95 18.45 -6.18
C ILE A 541 -5.16 17.01 -5.74
N ARG A 542 -6.03 16.75 -4.76
CA ARG A 542 -6.38 15.39 -4.32
C ARG A 542 -7.13 14.60 -5.38
N TYR A 543 -7.76 15.28 -6.34
CA TYR A 543 -8.54 14.66 -7.41
C TYR A 543 -7.75 14.49 -8.72
N VAL A 544 -6.48 14.90 -8.74
CA VAL A 544 -5.68 14.99 -9.97
C VAL A 544 -4.53 13.99 -9.94
N ILE A 545 -4.33 13.29 -11.04
CA ILE A 545 -3.19 12.40 -11.26
C ILE A 545 -2.07 13.22 -11.90
N SER A 546 -1.05 13.55 -11.10
CA SER A 546 0.10 14.36 -11.53
C SER A 546 0.77 13.73 -12.75
N GLY A 547 1.09 14.55 -13.75
CA GLY A 547 1.72 14.10 -14.99
C GLY A 547 0.82 13.36 -15.97
N ARG A 548 -0.47 13.12 -15.64
CA ARG A 548 -1.44 12.48 -16.55
C ARG A 548 -2.70 13.30 -16.81
N GLN A 549 -3.08 14.17 -15.87
CA GLN A 549 -4.31 14.96 -15.97
C GLN A 549 -4.03 16.47 -16.06
N MET A 550 -4.78 17.11 -16.94
CA MET A 550 -4.78 18.56 -17.14
C MET A 550 -5.65 19.22 -16.07
N LEU A 551 -5.23 20.39 -15.60
CA LEU A 551 -6.05 21.25 -14.74
C LEU A 551 -6.32 22.60 -15.41
N GLN A 552 -7.57 23.04 -15.28
CA GLN A 552 -8.04 24.36 -15.67
C GLN A 552 -8.71 25.06 -14.49
N VAL A 553 -8.43 26.35 -14.35
CA VAL A 553 -9.11 27.23 -13.41
C VAL A 553 -9.78 28.37 -14.17
N SER A 554 -10.92 28.84 -13.67
CA SER A 554 -11.62 30.00 -14.19
C SER A 554 -12.18 30.90 -13.08
N GLN A 555 -12.26 32.20 -13.39
CA GLN A 555 -12.94 33.23 -12.59
C GLN A 555 -13.42 34.36 -13.52
N GLY A 556 -14.73 34.39 -13.81
CA GLY A 556 -15.31 35.35 -14.75
C GLY A 556 -14.72 35.20 -16.15
N LYS A 557 -14.03 36.23 -16.65
CA LYS A 557 -13.34 36.20 -17.96
C LYS A 557 -11.91 35.68 -17.90
N ARG A 558 -11.37 35.40 -16.71
CA ARG A 558 -10.01 34.88 -16.52
C ARG A 558 -10.06 33.36 -16.52
N SER A 559 -9.21 32.73 -17.31
CA SER A 559 -9.01 31.29 -17.28
C SER A 559 -7.55 30.96 -17.55
N GLY A 560 -7.11 29.84 -16.99
CA GLY A 560 -5.78 29.31 -17.20
C GLY A 560 -5.81 27.80 -17.15
N MET A 561 -5.00 27.17 -17.98
CA MET A 561 -4.88 25.72 -18.03
C MET A 561 -3.44 25.30 -18.30
N LEU A 562 -3.03 24.18 -17.72
CA LEU A 562 -1.71 23.59 -17.94
C LEU A 562 -1.85 22.12 -18.32
N LEU A 563 -1.16 21.73 -19.39
CA LEU A 563 -1.06 20.34 -19.83
C LEU A 563 -0.15 19.56 -18.87
N PRO A 564 -0.44 18.27 -18.63
CA PRO A 564 0.25 17.49 -17.61
C PRO A 564 1.74 17.29 -17.88
N PHE A 565 2.15 17.21 -19.15
CA PHE A 565 3.58 17.04 -19.50
C PHE A 565 4.41 18.23 -19.02
N TRP A 566 3.82 19.43 -18.94
CA TRP A 566 4.52 20.62 -18.48
C TRP A 566 4.94 20.48 -17.01
N ALA A 567 4.01 20.01 -16.16
CA ALA A 567 4.28 19.79 -14.74
C ALA A 567 5.40 18.76 -14.53
N ALA A 568 5.42 17.70 -15.34
CA ALA A 568 6.49 16.69 -15.28
C ALA A 568 7.84 17.23 -15.79
N ARG A 569 7.85 17.99 -16.90
CA ARG A 569 9.07 18.58 -17.47
C ARG A 569 9.72 19.61 -16.55
N GLU A 570 8.93 20.49 -15.96
CA GLU A 570 9.41 21.55 -15.08
C GLU A 570 9.62 21.07 -13.63
N SER A 571 9.48 19.77 -13.37
CA SER A 571 9.63 19.17 -12.04
C SER A 571 8.75 19.84 -10.97
N VAL A 572 7.53 20.19 -11.35
CA VAL A 572 6.59 20.90 -10.49
C VAL A 572 6.07 19.94 -9.41
N ALA A 573 6.24 20.33 -8.16
CA ALA A 573 5.69 19.59 -7.03
C ALA A 573 4.17 19.46 -7.17
N ARG A 574 3.60 18.36 -6.67
CA ARG A 574 2.17 18.07 -6.79
C ARG A 574 1.33 19.24 -6.25
N GLU A 575 1.69 19.76 -5.09
CA GLU A 575 1.00 20.84 -4.39
C GLU A 575 1.17 22.20 -5.09
N ALA A 576 2.25 22.38 -5.86
CA ALA A 576 2.49 23.59 -6.63
C ALA A 576 1.67 23.64 -7.94
N TYR A 577 1.26 22.48 -8.48
CA TYR A 577 0.60 22.42 -9.79
C TYR A 577 -0.67 23.29 -9.89
N PRO A 578 -1.62 23.29 -8.93
CA PRO A 578 -2.77 24.19 -8.99
C PRO A 578 -2.35 25.67 -8.90
N LEU A 579 -1.30 26.01 -8.16
CA LEU A 579 -0.83 27.39 -8.01
C LEU A 579 -0.28 27.94 -9.33
N GLU A 580 0.45 27.11 -10.09
CA GLU A 580 0.92 27.46 -11.44
C GLU A 580 -0.25 27.68 -12.41
N VAL A 581 -1.33 26.90 -12.29
CA VAL A 581 -2.55 27.08 -13.10
C VAL A 581 -3.25 28.41 -12.75
N ILE A 582 -3.30 28.77 -11.46
CA ILE A 582 -3.85 30.05 -10.97
C ILE A 582 -3.04 31.25 -11.47
N ASP A 583 -1.72 31.17 -11.35
CA ASP A 583 -0.82 32.24 -11.80
C ASP A 583 -0.97 32.48 -13.30
N LYS A 584 -1.00 31.40 -14.08
CA LYS A 584 -1.26 31.45 -15.52
C LYS A 584 -2.62 32.06 -15.87
N ALA A 585 -3.65 31.84 -15.04
CA ALA A 585 -4.96 32.45 -15.21
C ALA A 585 -5.01 33.93 -14.81
N GLY A 586 -3.99 34.44 -14.11
CA GLY A 586 -3.99 35.79 -13.55
C GLY A 586 -5.04 35.99 -12.45
N ILE A 587 -5.39 34.93 -11.71
CA ILE A 587 -6.36 34.98 -10.62
C ILE A 587 -5.61 35.21 -9.30
N THR A 588 -5.86 36.33 -8.63
CA THR A 588 -5.08 36.71 -7.43
C THR A 588 -5.76 36.33 -6.11
N ARG A 589 -7.05 35.95 -6.14
CA ARG A 589 -7.84 35.57 -4.96
C ARG A 589 -9.01 34.66 -5.35
N PRO A 590 -9.54 33.84 -4.42
CA PRO A 590 -10.75 33.04 -4.64
C PRO A 590 -11.96 33.91 -5.03
N PRO A 591 -13.03 33.32 -5.60
CA PRO A 591 -13.25 31.88 -5.80
C PRO A 591 -12.45 31.28 -6.98
N TYR A 592 -12.14 29.98 -6.90
CA TYR A 592 -11.45 29.22 -7.94
C TYR A 592 -12.37 28.13 -8.47
N PHE A 593 -12.81 28.24 -9.73
CA PHE A 593 -13.66 27.22 -10.36
C PHE A 593 -12.81 26.29 -11.20
N TRP A 594 -12.78 25.01 -10.85
CA TRP A 594 -11.86 24.05 -11.43
C TRP A 594 -12.53 23.05 -12.38
N GLU A 595 -11.82 22.75 -13.45
CA GLU A 595 -12.08 21.64 -14.35
C GLU A 595 -10.82 20.81 -14.52
N ARG A 596 -11.01 19.50 -14.71
CA ARG A 596 -9.93 18.54 -14.93
C ARG A 596 -10.25 17.71 -16.15
N PHE A 597 -9.24 17.42 -16.94
CA PHE A 597 -9.35 16.54 -18.10
C PHE A 597 -8.34 15.40 -18.01
N ASP A 598 -8.73 14.23 -18.49
CA ASP A 598 -7.78 13.20 -18.86
C ASP A 598 -7.01 13.67 -20.09
N CYS A 599 -5.74 13.28 -20.21
CA CYS A 599 -4.88 13.75 -21.29
C CYS A 599 -4.03 12.62 -21.82
N THR A 600 -4.19 12.35 -23.12
CA THR A 600 -3.31 11.47 -23.87
C THR A 600 -2.48 12.32 -24.82
N THR A 601 -1.15 12.16 -24.77
CA THR A 601 -0.23 12.89 -25.66
C THR A 601 0.47 11.93 -26.61
N TRP A 602 0.49 12.27 -27.88
CA TRP A 602 1.20 11.55 -28.95
C TRP A 602 2.32 12.42 -29.50
N LEU A 603 3.54 11.91 -29.52
CA LEU A 603 4.72 12.61 -30.04
C LEU A 603 5.12 11.99 -31.37
N ALA A 604 5.21 12.83 -32.41
CA ALA A 604 5.87 12.51 -33.66
C ALA A 604 7.25 13.15 -33.71
N ASP A 605 8.28 12.35 -33.97
CA ASP A 605 9.66 12.78 -34.18
C ASP A 605 10.29 12.06 -35.39
N ALA A 606 11.62 12.05 -35.49
CA ALA A 606 12.34 11.41 -36.59
C ALA A 606 12.13 9.88 -36.68
N GLU A 607 11.78 9.23 -35.57
CA GLU A 607 11.60 7.78 -35.49
C GLU A 607 10.13 7.36 -35.66
N GLY A 608 9.20 8.33 -35.73
CA GLY A 608 7.78 8.09 -35.96
C GLY A 608 6.89 8.69 -34.87
N ALA A 609 5.62 8.27 -34.85
CA ALA A 609 4.62 8.73 -33.90
C ALA A 609 4.34 7.67 -32.83
N SER A 610 4.40 8.06 -31.56
CA SER A 610 4.13 7.17 -30.43
C SER A 610 3.49 7.90 -29.26
N GLN A 611 2.74 7.18 -28.42
CA GLN A 611 2.15 7.74 -27.21
C GLN A 611 3.25 8.06 -26.19
N MET A 612 3.12 9.20 -25.53
CA MET A 612 3.97 9.61 -24.42
C MET A 612 3.49 8.98 -23.11
N GLU A 613 4.44 8.63 -22.24
CA GLU A 613 4.19 8.29 -20.85
C GLU A 613 4.59 9.49 -19.97
N GLY A 614 3.60 10.25 -19.51
CA GLY A 614 3.82 11.53 -18.84
C GLY A 614 4.40 12.58 -19.79
N ALA A 615 5.63 13.02 -19.53
CA ALA A 615 6.36 13.97 -20.39
C ALA A 615 7.40 13.30 -21.30
N PHE A 616 7.47 11.97 -21.31
CA PHE A 616 8.53 11.25 -22.01
C PHE A 616 7.95 10.34 -23.08
N ARG A 617 8.71 10.15 -24.16
CA ARG A 617 8.40 9.09 -25.11
C ARG A 617 8.54 7.75 -24.39
N ARG A 618 7.57 6.85 -24.58
CA ARG A 618 7.72 5.48 -24.11
C ARG A 618 8.88 4.86 -24.87
N LEU A 619 9.94 4.50 -24.15
CA LEU A 619 11.07 3.81 -24.75
C LEU A 619 10.60 2.42 -25.19
N PRO A 620 11.04 1.91 -26.36
CA PRO A 620 10.84 0.51 -26.70
C PRO A 620 11.39 -0.36 -25.56
N ASP A 621 10.78 -1.51 -25.31
CA ASP A 621 11.28 -2.47 -24.31
C ASP A 621 12.70 -2.96 -24.65
N GLU A 622 13.18 -2.69 -25.88
CA GLU A 622 14.52 -2.99 -26.37
C GLU A 622 15.42 -1.75 -26.34
N TYR A 623 16.36 -1.71 -25.39
CA TYR A 623 17.45 -0.73 -25.36
C TYR A 623 18.60 -1.22 -26.25
N GLU A 624 18.89 -0.50 -27.35
CA GLU A 624 20.01 -0.83 -28.25
C GLU A 624 21.36 -0.20 -27.86
N ASP A 625 21.38 0.85 -27.03
CA ASP A 625 22.63 1.46 -26.57
C ASP A 625 23.26 0.61 -25.46
N LEU A 626 24.10 -0.33 -25.87
CA LEU A 626 24.89 -1.16 -24.97
C LEU A 626 25.99 -0.34 -24.26
N GLU A 627 26.43 0.83 -24.75
CA GLU A 627 27.61 1.49 -24.17
C GLU A 627 27.38 1.98 -22.73
N LEU A 628 26.24 2.64 -22.46
CA LEU A 628 25.94 3.12 -21.11
C LEU A 628 25.77 1.97 -20.09
N PRO A 629 24.99 0.90 -20.36
CA PRO A 629 24.96 -0.29 -19.52
C PRO A 629 26.35 -0.91 -19.30
N PHE A 630 27.19 -1.01 -20.34
CA PHE A 630 28.56 -1.52 -20.20
C PHE A 630 29.43 -0.60 -19.33
N HIS A 631 29.30 0.73 -19.49
CA HIS A 631 30.01 1.72 -18.67
C HIS A 631 29.60 1.62 -17.20
N LEU A 632 28.29 1.62 -16.92
CA LEU A 632 27.75 1.46 -15.58
C LEU A 632 28.14 0.12 -14.97
N ALA A 633 28.08 -0.98 -15.73
CA ALA A 633 28.52 -2.29 -15.28
C ALA A 633 30.00 -2.30 -14.88
N ARG A 634 30.88 -1.61 -15.62
CA ARG A 634 32.29 -1.43 -15.24
C ARG A 634 32.44 -0.63 -13.95
N LEU A 635 31.68 0.45 -13.76
CA LEU A 635 31.71 1.24 -12.52
C LEU A 635 31.25 0.40 -11.31
N TYR A 636 30.13 -0.32 -11.43
CA TYR A 636 29.63 -1.19 -10.37
C TYR A 636 30.59 -2.35 -10.07
N ALA A 637 31.18 -2.98 -11.10
CA ALA A 637 32.18 -4.02 -10.90
C ALA A 637 33.42 -3.47 -10.20
N ASN A 638 33.93 -2.31 -10.59
CA ASN A 638 35.07 -1.66 -9.93
C ASN A 638 34.76 -1.31 -8.48
N TYR A 639 33.54 -0.84 -8.18
CA TYR A 639 33.10 -0.62 -6.81
C TYR A 639 33.21 -1.91 -6.00
N LEU A 640 32.66 -3.03 -6.49
CA LEU A 640 32.75 -4.32 -5.81
C LEU A 640 34.21 -4.77 -5.63
N LEU A 641 35.04 -4.68 -6.67
CA LEU A 641 36.47 -5.03 -6.60
C LEU A 641 37.20 -4.26 -5.49
N ASN A 642 36.94 -2.96 -5.37
CA ASN A 642 37.57 -2.11 -4.36
C ASN A 642 37.04 -2.36 -2.94
N HIS A 643 35.85 -2.94 -2.81
CA HIS A 643 35.23 -3.25 -1.53
C HIS A 643 35.39 -4.72 -1.12
N GLN A 644 36.00 -5.55 -1.96
CA GLN A 644 36.26 -6.95 -1.66
C GLN A 644 37.42 -7.09 -0.68
N ARG A 645 37.20 -7.83 0.40
CA ARG A 645 38.19 -8.20 1.40
C ARG A 645 39.02 -9.39 0.90
N ARG A 646 40.16 -9.63 1.54
CA ARG A 646 41.11 -10.69 1.15
C ARG A 646 40.51 -12.10 1.24
N ASP A 647 39.55 -12.30 2.12
CA ASP A 647 38.84 -13.57 2.31
C ASP A 647 37.72 -13.81 1.27
N GLY A 648 37.45 -12.86 0.38
CA GLY A 648 36.38 -12.94 -0.61
C GLY A 648 35.04 -12.34 -0.17
N THR A 649 34.95 -11.84 1.07
CA THR A 649 33.80 -11.06 1.56
C THR A 649 33.88 -9.60 1.14
N PHE A 650 32.88 -8.76 1.49
CA PHE A 650 32.85 -7.34 1.14
C PHE A 650 32.62 -6.48 2.38
N TYR A 651 33.05 -5.21 2.32
CA TYR A 651 32.56 -4.19 3.25
C TYR A 651 31.08 -3.89 2.98
N GLU A 652 30.31 -3.66 4.05
CA GLU A 652 28.85 -3.47 3.96
C GLU A 652 28.47 -2.14 3.33
N SER A 653 29.20 -1.09 3.69
CA SER A 653 28.99 0.26 3.18
C SER A 653 30.27 1.07 3.31
N TYR A 654 30.32 2.15 2.54
CA TYR A 654 31.36 3.17 2.60
C TYR A 654 30.69 4.49 2.96
N GLU A 655 31.12 5.12 4.05
CA GLU A 655 30.66 6.44 4.48
C GLU A 655 31.58 7.51 3.86
N PRO A 656 31.18 8.20 2.77
CA PRO A 656 32.11 9.00 1.97
C PRO A 656 32.66 10.21 2.73
N PHE A 657 31.82 10.85 3.54
CA PHE A 657 32.22 12.01 4.35
C PHE A 657 33.07 11.63 5.57
N GLY A 658 33.00 10.37 6.00
CA GLY A 658 33.81 9.85 7.11
C GLY A 658 35.02 9.04 6.67
N ASN A 659 35.19 8.81 5.35
CA ASN A 659 36.16 7.88 4.75
C ASN A 659 36.25 6.54 5.53
N ARG A 660 35.09 6.00 5.93
CA ARG A 660 35.00 4.81 6.80
C ARG A 660 34.31 3.68 6.05
N LEU A 661 34.98 2.53 6.02
CA LEU A 661 34.40 1.27 5.54
C LEU A 661 33.76 0.53 6.72
N ARG A 662 32.47 0.23 6.62
CA ARG A 662 31.75 -0.57 7.61
C ARG A 662 31.97 -2.05 7.33
N GLN A 663 32.38 -2.78 8.36
CA GLN A 663 32.43 -4.23 8.34
C GLN A 663 31.05 -4.78 8.67
N GLY A 664 30.60 -5.76 7.90
CA GLY A 664 29.24 -6.30 7.99
C GLY A 664 28.83 -6.97 6.68
N GLY A 665 27.53 -7.12 6.46
CA GLY A 665 26.93 -7.79 5.29
C GLY A 665 26.64 -9.26 5.56
N ASN A 666 25.61 -9.82 4.92
CA ASN A 666 25.08 -11.18 5.14
C ASN A 666 25.36 -12.13 3.95
N LEU A 667 25.14 -13.43 4.15
CA LEU A 667 25.31 -14.45 3.09
C LEU A 667 24.50 -14.17 1.82
N PRO A 668 23.20 -13.78 1.85
CA PRO A 668 22.46 -13.41 0.64
C PRO A 668 23.14 -12.34 -0.20
N ARG A 669 23.64 -11.28 0.45
CA ARG A 669 24.33 -10.18 -0.22
C ARG A 669 25.67 -10.63 -0.81
N LEU A 670 26.40 -11.50 -0.11
CA LEU A 670 27.64 -12.08 -0.61
C LEU A 670 27.39 -13.00 -1.82
N ALA A 671 26.37 -13.85 -1.77
CA ALA A 671 25.99 -14.73 -2.87
C ALA A 671 25.48 -13.93 -4.08
N HIS A 672 24.69 -12.89 -3.85
CA HIS A 672 24.29 -11.95 -4.91
C HIS A 672 25.52 -11.29 -5.55
N ALA A 673 26.48 -10.82 -4.75
CA ALA A 673 27.73 -10.26 -5.27
C ALA A 673 28.54 -11.29 -6.07
N ALA A 674 28.59 -12.56 -5.63
CA ALA A 674 29.24 -13.65 -6.37
C ALA A 674 28.59 -13.87 -7.74
N TRP A 675 27.26 -13.91 -7.81
CA TRP A 675 26.53 -14.04 -9.07
C TRP A 675 26.75 -12.84 -9.99
N VAL A 676 26.65 -11.62 -9.46
CA VAL A 676 26.90 -10.38 -10.20
C VAL A 676 28.32 -10.36 -10.77
N LEU A 677 29.34 -10.69 -9.97
CA LEU A 677 30.73 -10.75 -10.44
C LEU A 677 30.95 -11.87 -11.45
N ALA A 678 30.38 -13.06 -11.25
CA ALA A 678 30.54 -14.17 -12.18
C ALA A 678 29.88 -13.87 -13.54
N ARG A 679 28.71 -13.22 -13.54
CA ARG A 679 28.04 -12.74 -14.75
C ARG A 679 28.81 -11.61 -15.41
N ALA A 680 29.28 -10.63 -14.62
CA ALA A 680 30.10 -9.53 -15.11
C ALA A 680 31.43 -10.01 -15.72
N ALA A 681 32.07 -11.04 -15.17
CA ALA A 681 33.28 -11.62 -15.72
C ALA A 681 33.07 -12.16 -17.14
N ARG A 682 31.89 -12.73 -17.44
CA ARG A 682 31.55 -13.21 -18.79
C ARG A 682 31.31 -12.08 -19.79
N VAL A 683 30.82 -10.93 -19.32
CA VAL A 683 30.40 -9.80 -20.17
C VAL A 683 31.54 -8.80 -20.37
N LEU A 684 32.27 -8.46 -19.31
CA LEU A 684 33.27 -7.38 -19.31
C LEU A 684 34.71 -7.86 -19.62
N THR A 685 34.95 -9.18 -19.63
CA THR A 685 36.25 -9.80 -19.95
C THR A 685 37.45 -9.26 -19.14
N ASP A 686 37.23 -8.82 -17.89
CA ASP A 686 38.28 -8.36 -16.98
C ASP A 686 38.74 -9.51 -16.05
N PRO A 687 40.02 -9.94 -16.11
CA PRO A 687 40.54 -11.02 -15.26
C PRO A 687 40.42 -10.76 -13.76
N ARG A 688 40.38 -9.49 -13.33
CA ARG A 688 40.22 -9.12 -11.92
C ARG A 688 38.82 -9.44 -11.42
N ILE A 689 37.80 -9.21 -12.25
CA ILE A 689 36.41 -9.56 -11.95
C ILE A 689 36.26 -11.07 -11.85
N HIS A 690 36.88 -11.81 -12.77
CA HIS A 690 36.90 -13.27 -12.70
C HIS A 690 37.52 -13.77 -11.39
N THR A 691 38.71 -13.28 -11.05
CA THR A 691 39.41 -13.63 -9.80
C THR A 691 38.57 -13.29 -8.56
N ALA A 692 37.91 -12.13 -8.56
CA ALA A 692 37.04 -11.72 -7.46
C ALA A 692 35.82 -12.63 -7.33
N ALA A 693 35.18 -12.99 -8.44
CA ALA A 693 34.07 -13.95 -8.45
C ALA A 693 34.51 -15.30 -7.86
N GLU A 694 35.68 -15.81 -8.27
CA GLU A 694 36.21 -17.07 -7.76
C GLU A 694 36.46 -17.04 -6.26
N ARG A 695 37.01 -15.94 -5.72
CA ARG A 695 37.23 -15.78 -4.27
C ARG A 695 35.92 -15.79 -3.49
N THR A 696 34.92 -15.03 -3.93
CA THR A 696 33.62 -14.99 -3.24
C THR A 696 32.90 -16.34 -3.36
N ILE A 697 32.92 -17.00 -4.52
CA ILE A 697 32.38 -18.36 -4.67
C ILE A 697 33.13 -19.33 -3.73
N ALA A 698 34.46 -19.30 -3.69
CA ALA A 698 35.23 -20.17 -2.81
C ALA A 698 34.88 -19.94 -1.33
N TYR A 699 34.71 -18.69 -0.91
CA TYR A 699 34.25 -18.36 0.45
C TYR A 699 32.86 -18.92 0.74
N LEU A 700 31.90 -18.74 -0.17
CA LEU A 700 30.53 -19.25 -0.02
C LEU A 700 30.50 -20.79 0.02
N LEU A 701 31.33 -21.46 -0.79
CA LEU A 701 31.47 -22.91 -0.75
C LEU A 701 32.06 -23.41 0.57
N GLN A 702 32.92 -22.63 1.24
CA GLN A 702 33.43 -22.95 2.59
C GLN A 702 32.35 -22.77 3.67
N CYS A 703 31.37 -21.90 3.43
CA CYS A 703 30.21 -21.74 4.29
C CYS A 703 29.20 -22.90 4.14
N MET A 704 29.30 -23.76 3.14
CA MET A 704 28.36 -24.86 2.96
C MET A 704 28.43 -25.87 4.11
N LYS A 705 27.26 -26.23 4.62
CA LYS A 705 27.04 -27.24 5.65
C LYS A 705 25.95 -28.19 5.17
N LEU A 706 26.17 -29.48 5.45
CA LEU A 706 25.20 -30.52 5.17
C LEU A 706 24.37 -30.74 6.44
N ASP A 707 23.06 -30.51 6.36
CA ASP A 707 22.12 -30.85 7.42
C ASP A 707 21.12 -31.91 6.93
N ARG A 708 21.14 -33.09 7.57
CA ARG A 708 20.36 -34.30 7.22
C ARG A 708 20.53 -34.75 5.77
N LEU A 709 19.95 -34.02 4.81
CA LEU A 709 20.00 -34.24 3.35
C LEU A 709 20.03 -32.92 2.54
N GLU A 710 20.07 -31.77 3.20
CA GLU A 710 20.03 -30.43 2.61
C GLU A 710 21.37 -29.72 2.76
N VAL A 711 21.62 -28.76 1.89
CA VAL A 711 22.87 -28.03 1.79
C VAL A 711 22.60 -26.55 2.01
N TRP A 712 22.92 -26.09 3.22
CA TRP A 712 22.75 -24.71 3.66
C TRP A 712 24.09 -23.99 3.74
N LEU A 713 24.09 -22.66 3.74
CA LEU A 713 25.29 -21.87 4.00
C LEU A 713 25.21 -21.30 5.41
N GLU A 714 26.28 -21.47 6.19
CA GLU A 714 26.37 -20.97 7.55
C GLU A 714 27.57 -20.04 7.72
N ARG A 715 27.35 -18.93 8.43
CA ARG A 715 28.40 -18.00 8.80
C ARG A 715 28.07 -17.27 10.10
N GLY A 716 28.81 -17.59 11.16
CA GLY A 716 28.57 -16.99 12.47
C GLY A 716 27.19 -17.38 13.00
N GLN A 717 26.37 -16.38 13.33
CA GLN A 717 24.98 -16.55 13.76
C GLN A 717 23.96 -16.16 12.67
N ASP A 718 24.39 -15.99 11.42
CA ASP A 718 23.46 -15.73 10.33
C ASP A 718 22.50 -16.93 10.16
N LEU A 719 21.19 -16.69 10.21
CA LEU A 719 20.19 -17.69 9.82
C LEU A 719 20.35 -18.01 8.33
N PRO A 720 20.41 -19.29 7.94
CA PRO A 720 20.40 -19.68 6.54
C PRO A 720 19.13 -19.17 5.84
N SER A 721 19.25 -18.86 4.55
CA SER A 721 18.13 -18.47 3.69
C SER A 721 18.28 -19.07 2.29
N VAL A 722 17.13 -19.39 1.68
CA VAL A 722 17.05 -19.78 0.27
C VAL A 722 17.69 -18.75 -0.68
N SER A 723 17.81 -17.49 -0.26
CA SER A 723 18.35 -16.41 -1.07
C SER A 723 19.82 -16.65 -1.44
N GLU A 724 20.68 -16.97 -0.46
CA GLU A 724 22.08 -17.27 -0.77
C GLU A 724 22.27 -18.55 -1.55
N ILE A 725 21.41 -19.55 -1.33
CA ILE A 725 21.41 -20.79 -2.12
C ILE A 725 21.10 -20.47 -3.58
N ALA A 726 20.00 -19.75 -3.83
CA ALA A 726 19.57 -19.36 -5.17
C ALA A 726 20.66 -18.55 -5.89
N PHE A 727 21.22 -17.54 -5.23
CA PHE A 727 22.29 -16.74 -5.83
C PHE A 727 23.59 -17.52 -6.03
N LEU A 728 23.95 -18.43 -5.11
CA LEU A 728 25.12 -19.29 -5.29
C LEU A 728 24.93 -20.25 -6.47
N ILE A 729 23.74 -20.85 -6.63
CA ILE A 729 23.40 -21.66 -7.81
C ILE A 729 23.59 -20.82 -9.08
N LEU A 730 23.03 -19.61 -9.12
CA LEU A 730 23.16 -18.72 -10.26
C LEU A 730 24.63 -18.37 -10.55
N ALA A 731 25.44 -18.15 -9.52
CA ALA A 731 26.88 -17.89 -9.63
C ALA A 731 27.64 -19.12 -10.17
N LEU A 732 27.41 -20.31 -9.62
CA LEU A 732 28.02 -21.56 -10.07
C LEU A 732 27.63 -21.87 -11.53
N CYS A 733 26.39 -21.59 -11.93
CA CYS A 733 25.93 -21.75 -13.30
C CYS A 733 26.66 -20.84 -14.31
N GLN A 734 27.29 -19.75 -13.85
CA GLN A 734 28.15 -18.91 -14.70
C GLN A 734 29.56 -19.48 -14.92
N LEU A 735 30.00 -20.46 -14.13
CA LEU A 735 31.32 -21.10 -14.30
C LEU A 735 31.37 -21.93 -15.60
N PRO A 736 32.54 -22.24 -16.17
CA PRO A 736 32.67 -23.09 -17.36
C PRO A 736 32.02 -24.48 -17.18
N LYS A 737 31.48 -25.10 -18.24
CA LYS A 737 30.74 -26.39 -18.16
C LYS A 737 31.52 -27.55 -17.51
N GLY A 738 32.86 -27.52 -17.52
CA GLY A 738 33.72 -28.54 -16.89
C GLY A 738 34.22 -28.18 -15.49
N ASP A 739 33.79 -27.07 -14.91
CA ASP A 739 34.25 -26.65 -13.58
C ASP A 739 33.69 -27.57 -12.49
N HIS A 740 34.56 -28.19 -11.72
CA HIS A 740 34.20 -29.15 -10.67
C HIS A 740 33.25 -28.56 -9.62
N ARG A 741 33.29 -27.24 -9.36
CA ARG A 741 32.40 -26.56 -8.41
C ARG A 741 30.93 -26.60 -8.86
N ARG A 742 30.66 -26.74 -10.17
CA ARG A 742 29.29 -26.88 -10.70
C ARG A 742 28.59 -28.14 -10.20
N SER A 743 29.33 -29.15 -9.75
CA SER A 743 28.75 -30.35 -9.12
C SER A 743 27.87 -30.02 -7.90
N GLN A 744 28.18 -28.93 -7.19
CA GLN A 744 27.43 -28.48 -6.02
C GLN A 744 26.03 -27.95 -6.36
N VAL A 745 25.79 -27.53 -7.61
CA VAL A 745 24.49 -27.00 -8.07
C VAL A 745 23.37 -27.98 -7.81
N ARG A 746 23.62 -29.29 -7.95
CA ARG A 746 22.58 -30.31 -7.75
C ARG A 746 22.06 -30.32 -6.31
N GLY A 747 22.95 -30.42 -5.32
CA GLY A 747 22.55 -30.46 -3.90
C GLY A 747 21.93 -29.13 -3.44
N LEU A 748 22.48 -27.99 -3.90
CA LEU A 748 21.90 -26.69 -3.64
C LEU A 748 20.51 -26.53 -4.28
N ALA A 749 20.32 -27.00 -5.51
CA ALA A 749 19.03 -26.94 -6.19
C ALA A 749 18.00 -27.90 -5.59
N GLU A 750 18.43 -29.09 -5.15
CA GLU A 750 17.58 -30.01 -4.38
C GLU A 750 17.10 -29.34 -3.09
N THR A 751 18.00 -28.67 -2.35
CA THR A 751 17.65 -27.87 -1.16
C THR A 751 16.68 -26.74 -1.51
N LEU A 752 16.95 -25.97 -2.57
CA LEU A 752 16.05 -24.89 -3.00
C LEU A 752 14.66 -25.42 -3.38
N TRP A 753 14.59 -26.59 -4.04
CA TRP A 753 13.32 -27.20 -4.40
C TRP A 753 12.56 -27.78 -3.22
N THR A 754 13.24 -28.32 -2.20
CA THR A 754 12.58 -28.74 -0.96
C THR A 754 12.06 -27.54 -0.17
N SER A 755 12.70 -26.38 -0.29
CA SER A 755 12.24 -25.11 0.28
C SER A 755 11.08 -24.46 -0.47
N ILE A 756 10.61 -24.99 -1.61
CA ILE A 756 9.48 -24.43 -2.36
C ILE A 756 8.26 -25.36 -2.19
N GLY A 757 7.22 -24.86 -1.53
CA GLY A 757 5.96 -25.58 -1.35
C GLY A 757 5.25 -25.84 -2.67
N GLN A 758 4.26 -26.75 -2.67
CA GLN A 758 3.52 -27.19 -3.86
C GLN A 758 2.87 -26.05 -4.68
N HIS A 759 2.69 -24.87 -4.09
CA HIS A 759 2.12 -23.68 -4.74
C HIS A 759 3.15 -22.56 -5.01
N GLY A 760 4.45 -22.84 -4.89
CA GLY A 760 5.52 -21.87 -5.19
C GLY A 760 5.87 -20.91 -4.05
N TYR A 761 5.33 -21.11 -2.85
CA TYR A 761 5.72 -20.33 -1.66
C TYR A 761 6.97 -20.92 -1.00
N ILE A 762 7.77 -20.08 -0.35
CA ILE A 762 8.89 -20.52 0.49
C ILE A 762 8.38 -20.50 1.93
N PRO A 763 8.22 -21.64 2.62
CA PRO A 763 7.80 -21.67 4.01
C PRO A 763 8.85 -20.98 4.87
N LEU A 764 8.39 -20.30 5.93
CA LEU A 764 9.23 -19.51 6.84
C LEU A 764 10.25 -20.35 7.62
N SER A 765 10.11 -21.67 7.57
CA SER A 765 10.97 -22.69 8.18
C SER A 765 12.06 -23.24 7.25
N ALA A 766 12.24 -22.68 6.05
CA ALA A 766 13.29 -23.07 5.09
C ALA A 766 14.47 -22.09 5.06
#